data_AF-G0V6F4-F1
#
_entry.id   AF-G0V6F4-F1
#
_cell.length_a   1.000
_cell.length_b   1.000
_cell.length_c   1.000
_cell.angle_alpha   90.00
_cell.angle_beta   90.00
_cell.angle_gamma   90.00
#
_symmetry.space_group_name_H-M   'P 1'
#
loop_
_entity.id
_entity.type
_entity.pdbx_description
1 polymer ?
#
loop_
_entity_poly.entity_id
_entity_poly.type
_entity_poly.pdbx_seq_one_letter_code
_entity_poly.pdbx_strand_id
1 'polypeptide(L)'
;MSSQQLSFKDQVVVVTGAGGGLGKVYALEYAKRGAKVVVNDLGGTLGGSGQNSKAADVVVDEIKSKYNGTAVANYDSVNENGANIIKTAIDNFGKIDILINNAGILRDVSFNKMSEKEFQAVIDVHLNGAFQLTHAAWPYMKAQKFGRIINTASPAGLFGNFGQANYSAAKLGLVGLAETLAKEGFKYNILVNSIAPLARSRMTENVLPPHILKQLGPEKIAPLVLFLTHHSTKVTNSIFELAAGFYGQIRWERSSGQIFNPNVNSFTPEAILNKWDAITDFNDKPFNKTQHPNQLSDYNDLITKAKKLPEKNEQGSVKVESIKGKVVIITGANGGLGKSHAMWFAKYGAKVIINDITNPETTVNEINSKFGADTAFPDSHNIITESELVVKTAIDHFGHVDILVNNAGILRDKSFLKMTEKEWYPVLQVHLQATFAMCKAVWPHFSKQNSGFIINTTSTSGIYGNFGQANYAAAKAAILGFSRTIAIEGAKKGIIVNIIAPHAETAMTKTIFGEKELANHFDVNQVSPFVVLLATKELQDKKSTRGQLFEVGGGWCGQTRWQRSPGFTTVSNNITPELIKENWSKVVDFKGKTINPKSTQDSSMAILQTVQMAHMRQQASPTADTAAATEGNESKGGTIFKYTDRDSILYNLGVGCTSKELKYTYENDSKFQVLPSFAVIPCMNSAASLDMSELVEDFNYSMLLHGEQYFNLTNGEQLPTSATVRTEAAPLQVIDKNGKAAIIVGGFKTFDAKTNKLLAYNEGTYFIRGARVAPNKQIIDPKRRSKFAIQSFKAPTNREPDFEVEVSTSEDQAALYRLSGDYNPLHIDPKLAQAVKFPKPILHGLCTLGISAKALFDKFGPYSELKVRFSDVVFPGDKLKVKAWRQPNGLVIFQTTDVNRNKIVLENAAIKLTTPTSKL
;
A
#
# COMPACT_ATOMS: atom_id res chain seq x y z
N MET A 1 14.34 1.01 -34.39
CA MET A 1 15.17 2.23 -34.39
C MET A 1 15.71 2.41 -32.98
N SER A 2 17.02 2.39 -32.74
CA SER A 2 17.56 2.56 -31.39
C SER A 2 17.21 3.96 -30.87
N SER A 3 16.44 4.06 -29.79
CA SER A 3 16.15 5.34 -29.16
C SER A 3 17.47 6.02 -28.77
N GLN A 4 17.70 7.23 -29.26
CA GLN A 4 18.88 8.02 -28.91
C GLN A 4 18.95 8.18 -27.37
N GLN A 5 20.11 7.91 -26.78
CA GLN A 5 20.33 8.02 -25.33
C GLN A 5 20.02 9.46 -24.85
N LEU A 6 19.22 9.60 -23.80
CA LEU A 6 18.93 10.85 -23.11
C LEU A 6 20.21 11.43 -22.52
N SER A 7 20.67 12.51 -23.13
CA SER A 7 21.88 13.24 -22.77
C SER A 7 21.59 14.35 -21.77
N PHE A 8 22.47 14.49 -20.79
CA PHE A 8 22.51 15.58 -19.82
C PHE A 8 23.75 16.46 -20.02
N LYS A 9 24.35 16.40 -21.22
CA LYS A 9 25.54 17.17 -21.56
C LYS A 9 25.36 18.64 -21.20
N ASP A 10 26.35 19.18 -20.48
CA ASP A 10 26.41 20.56 -20.02
C ASP A 10 25.30 20.99 -19.03
N GLN A 11 24.47 20.06 -18.55
CA GLN A 11 23.54 20.34 -17.45
C GLN A 11 24.27 20.28 -16.10
N VAL A 12 23.98 21.24 -15.22
CA VAL A 12 24.54 21.28 -13.86
C VAL A 12 23.55 20.68 -12.87
N VAL A 13 24.00 19.67 -12.13
CA VAL A 13 23.18 18.89 -11.20
C VAL A 13 23.76 18.98 -9.80
N VAL A 14 22.94 19.39 -8.84
CA VAL A 14 23.25 19.29 -7.41
C VAL A 14 22.52 18.09 -6.83
N VAL A 15 23.28 17.17 -6.22
CA VAL A 15 22.73 16.01 -5.50
C VAL A 15 23.18 16.07 -4.04
N THR A 16 22.22 16.13 -3.11
CA THR A 16 22.52 16.17 -1.67
C THR A 16 22.45 14.79 -1.04
N GLY A 17 23.29 14.54 -0.02
CA GLY A 17 23.47 13.20 0.56
C GLY A 17 24.00 12.19 -0.48
N ALA A 18 24.99 12.63 -1.26
CA ALA A 18 25.48 11.93 -2.45
C ALA A 18 26.76 11.10 -2.21
N GLY A 19 27.26 11.01 -0.97
CA GLY A 19 28.41 10.18 -0.62
C GLY A 19 28.10 8.67 -0.59
N GLY A 20 26.82 8.29 -0.57
CA GLY A 20 26.38 6.90 -0.59
C GLY A 20 24.93 6.70 -1.07
N GLY A 21 24.47 5.45 -1.05
CA GLY A 21 23.07 5.09 -1.32
C GLY A 21 22.52 5.61 -2.65
N LEU A 22 21.28 6.13 -2.60
CA LEU A 22 20.57 6.69 -3.77
C LEU A 22 21.31 7.89 -4.37
N GLY A 23 21.77 8.82 -3.53
CA GLY A 23 22.43 10.04 -3.98
C GLY A 23 23.70 9.76 -4.78
N LYS A 24 24.54 8.83 -4.31
CA LYS A 24 25.71 8.37 -5.07
C LYS A 24 25.33 7.84 -6.45
N VAL A 25 24.32 6.99 -6.54
CA VAL A 25 23.89 6.41 -7.82
C VAL A 25 23.36 7.48 -8.77
N TYR A 26 22.59 8.46 -8.27
CA TYR A 26 22.16 9.59 -9.10
C TYR A 26 23.34 10.36 -9.66
N ALA A 27 24.31 10.72 -8.81
CA ALA A 27 25.51 11.47 -9.21
C ALA A 27 26.29 10.75 -10.32
N LEU A 28 26.51 9.43 -10.18
CA LEU A 28 27.19 8.61 -11.18
C LEU A 28 26.40 8.53 -12.49
N GLU A 29 25.09 8.30 -12.44
CA GLU A 29 24.26 8.18 -13.65
C GLU A 29 24.10 9.51 -14.41
N TYR A 30 24.04 10.65 -13.72
CA TYR A 30 24.09 11.96 -14.36
C TYR A 30 25.44 12.22 -15.02
N ALA A 31 26.55 11.96 -14.31
CA ALA A 31 27.89 12.16 -14.84
C ALA A 31 28.18 11.29 -16.08
N LYS A 32 27.77 10.01 -16.04
CA LYS A 32 27.83 9.07 -17.17
C LYS A 32 27.10 9.57 -18.42
N ARG A 33 26.15 10.49 -18.26
CA ARG A 33 25.36 11.10 -19.33
C ARG A 33 25.78 12.54 -19.65
N GLY A 34 26.95 12.96 -19.18
CA GLY A 34 27.60 14.22 -19.54
C GLY A 34 27.24 15.42 -18.65
N ALA A 35 26.53 15.21 -17.55
CA ALA A 35 26.25 16.29 -16.60
C ALA A 35 27.50 16.71 -15.82
N LYS A 36 27.50 17.96 -15.34
CA LYS A 36 28.44 18.50 -14.36
C LYS A 36 27.81 18.38 -12.97
N VAL A 37 28.42 17.64 -12.06
CA VAL A 37 27.76 17.24 -10.80
C VAL A 37 28.40 17.89 -9.58
N VAL A 38 27.60 18.55 -8.74
CA VAL A 38 27.97 18.87 -7.36
C VAL A 38 27.54 17.72 -6.47
N VAL A 39 28.52 17.05 -5.87
CA VAL A 39 28.32 15.93 -4.95
C VAL A 39 28.38 16.50 -3.53
N ASN A 40 27.21 16.74 -2.92
CA ASN A 40 27.14 17.20 -1.53
C ASN A 40 26.99 16.02 -0.57
N ASP A 41 27.86 15.94 0.43
CA ASP A 41 27.70 15.05 1.58
C ASP A 41 28.44 15.58 2.81
N LEU A 42 27.75 15.62 3.95
CA LEU A 42 28.33 16.06 5.23
C LEU A 42 29.29 15.01 5.84
N GLY A 43 29.28 13.78 5.32
CA GLY A 43 30.13 12.69 5.79
C GLY A 43 29.57 11.92 7.00
N GLY A 44 28.27 12.06 7.27
CA GLY A 44 27.57 11.38 8.36
C GLY A 44 26.86 10.09 7.93
N THR A 45 26.64 9.17 8.88
CA THR A 45 25.80 7.98 8.66
C THR A 45 24.31 8.34 8.57
N LEU A 46 23.46 7.39 8.16
CA LEU A 46 21.99 7.57 8.18
C LEU A 46 21.45 7.90 9.59
N GLY A 47 22.17 7.48 10.63
CA GLY A 47 21.92 7.84 12.03
C GLY A 47 22.44 9.22 12.42
N GLY A 48 22.98 10.00 11.48
CA GLY A 48 23.51 11.35 11.68
C GLY A 48 24.75 11.42 12.59
N SER A 49 25.54 10.34 12.67
CA SER A 49 26.83 10.31 13.40
C SER A 49 28.01 10.23 12.43
N GLY A 50 29.15 10.83 12.80
CA GLY A 50 30.38 10.84 12.00
C GLY A 50 30.56 12.11 11.16
N GLN A 51 31.81 12.46 10.86
CA GLN A 51 32.22 13.53 9.94
C GLN A 51 33.37 13.00 9.07
N ASN A 52 33.07 12.14 8.11
CA ASN A 52 34.05 11.72 7.12
C ASN A 52 33.75 12.37 5.77
N SER A 53 34.16 13.63 5.61
CA SER A 53 34.00 14.42 4.38
C SER A 53 34.53 13.72 3.12
N LYS A 54 35.41 12.71 3.28
CA LYS A 54 35.90 11.84 2.20
C LYS A 54 34.80 11.14 1.40
N ALA A 55 33.57 11.00 1.92
CA ALA A 55 32.49 10.32 1.19
C ALA A 55 32.14 11.02 -0.13
N ALA A 56 32.08 12.36 -0.15
CA ALA A 56 31.84 13.13 -1.36
C ALA A 56 33.03 13.04 -2.34
N ASP A 57 34.27 13.14 -1.81
CA ASP A 57 35.50 13.01 -2.60
C ASP A 57 35.59 11.68 -3.34
N VAL A 58 35.28 10.57 -2.65
CA VAL A 58 35.30 9.23 -3.25
C VAL A 58 34.37 9.15 -4.46
N VAL A 59 33.20 9.77 -4.41
CA VAL A 59 32.25 9.78 -5.53
C VAL A 59 32.71 10.71 -6.65
N VAL A 60 33.30 11.86 -6.32
CA VAL A 60 33.91 12.76 -7.32
C VAL A 60 35.07 12.10 -8.05
N ASP A 61 35.96 11.42 -7.34
CA ASP A 61 37.08 10.67 -7.91
C ASP A 61 36.59 9.51 -8.77
N GLU A 62 35.53 8.81 -8.35
CA GLU A 62 34.88 7.77 -9.15
C GLU A 62 34.30 8.35 -10.45
N ILE A 63 33.66 9.52 -10.41
CA ILE A 63 33.13 10.20 -11.59
C ILE A 63 34.26 10.57 -12.57
N LYS A 64 35.33 11.17 -12.07
CA LYS A 64 36.47 11.60 -12.88
C LYS A 64 37.19 10.41 -13.50
N SER A 65 37.49 9.39 -12.70
CA SER A 65 38.27 8.22 -13.14
C SER A 65 37.49 7.27 -14.06
N LYS A 66 36.22 6.98 -13.78
CA LYS A 66 35.45 5.97 -14.53
C LYS A 66 34.73 6.52 -15.76
N TYR A 67 34.28 7.77 -15.71
CA TYR A 67 33.44 8.36 -16.76
C TYR A 67 34.11 9.54 -17.48
N ASN A 68 35.34 9.92 -17.08
CA ASN A 68 35.96 11.18 -17.50
C ASN A 68 35.00 12.36 -17.31
N GLY A 69 34.19 12.28 -16.24
CA GLY A 69 33.11 13.22 -15.96
C GLY A 69 33.57 14.42 -15.14
N THR A 70 32.74 15.47 -15.11
CA THR A 70 33.02 16.70 -14.39
C THR A 70 32.23 16.72 -13.07
N ALA A 71 32.93 16.73 -11.93
CA ALA A 71 32.29 16.84 -10.63
C ALA A 71 33.14 17.60 -9.60
N VAL A 72 32.47 18.21 -8.63
CA VAL A 72 33.06 18.90 -7.48
C VAL A 72 32.36 18.46 -6.19
N ALA A 73 33.13 18.28 -5.12
CA ALA A 73 32.61 17.92 -3.81
C ALA A 73 32.13 19.15 -3.05
N ASN A 74 31.14 18.97 -2.19
CA ASN A 74 30.71 19.96 -1.23
C ASN A 74 30.39 19.28 0.11
N TYR A 75 30.72 19.94 1.23
CA TYR A 75 30.64 19.37 2.59
C TYR A 75 29.69 20.14 3.51
N ASP A 76 28.98 21.13 2.99
CA ASP A 76 28.05 21.94 3.78
C ASP A 76 26.83 21.09 4.22
N SER A 77 26.29 21.42 5.39
CA SER A 77 25.03 20.87 5.88
C SER A 77 23.84 21.47 5.12
N VAL A 78 22.86 20.64 4.82
CA VAL A 78 21.67 21.08 4.07
C VAL A 78 20.79 22.06 4.84
N ASN A 79 20.79 22.01 6.17
CA ASN A 79 19.90 22.82 7.03
C ASN A 79 20.59 23.98 7.76
N GLU A 80 21.93 24.05 7.76
CA GLU A 80 22.68 25.15 8.38
C GLU A 80 23.23 26.13 7.32
N ASN A 81 23.68 25.60 6.18
CA ASN A 81 24.40 26.33 5.14
C ASN A 81 24.01 25.85 3.73
N GLY A 82 22.73 25.50 3.52
CA GLY A 82 22.25 25.00 2.22
C GLY A 82 22.51 25.93 1.02
N ALA A 83 22.59 27.25 1.25
CA ALA A 83 22.94 28.22 0.21
C ALA A 83 24.38 28.05 -0.34
N ASN A 84 25.34 27.61 0.50
CA ASN A 84 26.73 27.36 0.08
C ASN A 84 26.84 26.18 -0.89
N ILE A 85 25.93 25.20 -0.77
CA ILE A 85 25.84 24.06 -1.69
C ILE A 85 25.49 24.56 -3.10
N ILE A 86 24.49 25.46 -3.20
CA ILE A 86 24.11 26.08 -4.47
C ILE A 86 25.23 26.99 -4.97
N LYS A 87 25.85 27.78 -4.09
CA LYS A 87 27.00 28.63 -4.43
C LYS A 87 28.13 27.81 -5.08
N THR A 88 28.40 26.61 -4.57
CA THR A 88 29.42 25.71 -5.16
C THR A 88 29.10 25.38 -6.62
N ALA A 89 27.83 25.14 -6.97
CA ALA A 89 27.42 24.91 -8.36
C ALA A 89 27.66 26.15 -9.24
N ILE A 90 27.33 27.34 -8.72
CA ILE A 90 27.51 28.61 -9.43
C ILE A 90 28.99 28.94 -9.61
N ASP A 91 29.81 28.83 -8.57
CA ASP A 91 31.24 29.16 -8.62
C ASP A 91 32.00 28.26 -9.60
N ASN A 92 31.66 26.96 -9.65
CA ASN A 92 32.39 25.99 -10.48
C ASN A 92 31.83 25.87 -11.90
N PHE A 93 30.51 26.02 -12.07
CA PHE A 93 29.84 25.69 -13.32
C PHE A 93 28.94 26.82 -13.88
N GLY A 94 28.80 27.93 -13.17
CA GLY A 94 28.11 29.15 -13.62
C GLY A 94 26.57 29.10 -13.59
N LYS A 95 25.97 27.94 -13.29
CA LYS A 95 24.50 27.75 -13.29
C LYS A 95 24.08 26.55 -12.44
N ILE A 96 22.77 26.37 -12.27
CA ILE A 96 22.15 25.16 -11.71
C ILE A 96 20.88 24.81 -12.49
N ASP A 97 20.85 23.61 -13.07
CA ASP A 97 19.72 23.15 -13.89
C ASP A 97 18.81 22.16 -13.13
N ILE A 98 19.43 21.30 -12.32
CA ILE A 98 18.75 20.19 -11.65
C ILE A 98 19.16 20.17 -10.17
N LEU A 99 18.17 20.07 -9.27
CA LEU A 99 18.37 19.91 -7.84
C LEU A 99 17.67 18.64 -7.35
N ILE A 100 18.44 17.73 -6.74
CA ILE A 100 17.92 16.50 -6.14
C ILE A 100 17.99 16.64 -4.61
N ASN A 101 16.85 16.94 -3.98
CA ASN A 101 16.70 16.96 -2.52
C ASN A 101 16.63 15.50 -2.01
N ASN A 102 17.78 14.91 -1.73
CA ASN A 102 17.93 13.51 -1.32
C ASN A 102 18.52 13.32 0.09
N ALA A 103 19.30 14.29 0.61
CA ALA A 103 19.87 14.21 1.95
C ALA A 103 18.82 13.87 3.02
N GLY A 104 19.20 13.06 4.00
CA GLY A 104 18.29 12.60 5.02
C GLY A 104 18.96 11.86 6.17
N ILE A 105 18.33 11.94 7.34
CA ILE A 105 18.67 11.19 8.55
C ILE A 105 17.45 10.44 9.12
N LEU A 106 17.69 9.42 9.95
CA LEU A 106 16.64 8.75 10.73
C LEU A 106 16.85 8.96 12.23
N ARG A 107 15.74 9.11 12.96
CA ARG A 107 15.66 9.11 14.43
C ARG A 107 14.44 8.29 14.82
N ASP A 108 14.46 7.03 14.40
CA ASP A 108 13.32 6.12 14.52
C ASP A 108 13.12 5.71 15.98
N VAL A 109 11.95 6.03 16.51
CA VAL A 109 11.54 5.72 17.87
C VAL A 109 10.01 5.82 17.95
N SER A 110 9.35 4.95 18.72
CA SER A 110 7.91 5.05 18.96
C SER A 110 7.54 6.46 19.42
N PHE A 111 6.40 7.01 18.98
CA PHE A 111 5.95 8.35 19.31
C PHE A 111 5.98 8.65 20.82
N ASN A 112 5.57 7.68 21.66
CA ASN A 112 5.62 7.80 23.12
C ASN A 112 7.03 8.11 23.67
N LYS A 113 8.08 7.64 23.00
CA LYS A 113 9.48 7.83 23.39
C LYS A 113 10.19 8.94 22.61
N MET A 114 9.61 9.40 21.50
CA MET A 114 10.18 10.46 20.67
C MET A 114 10.27 11.79 21.43
N SER A 115 11.47 12.35 21.50
CA SER A 115 11.72 13.69 22.01
C SER A 115 11.48 14.76 20.94
N GLU A 116 11.27 16.00 21.39
CA GLU A 116 11.19 17.15 20.48
C GLU A 116 12.47 17.32 19.65
N LYS A 117 13.65 17.11 20.26
CA LYS A 117 14.94 17.18 19.57
C LYS A 117 15.05 16.17 18.42
N GLU A 118 14.60 14.93 18.64
CA GLU A 118 14.57 13.90 17.59
C GLU A 118 13.55 14.21 16.51
N PHE A 119 12.42 14.81 16.87
CA PHE A 119 11.44 15.27 15.90
C PHE A 119 12.03 16.38 15.03
N GLN A 120 12.57 17.41 15.66
CA GLN A 120 13.08 18.61 15.02
C GLN A 120 14.28 18.31 14.11
N ALA A 121 15.23 17.51 14.55
CA ALA A 121 16.40 17.15 13.73
C ALA A 121 16.00 16.52 12.38
N VAL A 122 14.96 15.68 12.36
CA VAL A 122 14.48 15.07 11.11
C VAL A 122 13.73 16.08 10.24
N ILE A 123 12.92 16.97 10.83
CA ILE A 123 12.29 18.07 10.07
C ILE A 123 13.35 18.98 9.45
N ASP A 124 14.39 19.32 10.21
CA ASP A 124 15.44 20.24 9.76
C ASP A 124 16.19 19.72 8.56
N VAL A 125 16.71 18.49 8.62
CA VAL A 125 17.50 17.94 7.50
C VAL A 125 16.63 17.71 6.26
N HIS A 126 15.44 17.14 6.42
CA HIS A 126 14.63 16.71 5.28
C HIS A 126 13.80 17.84 4.67
N LEU A 127 13.08 18.60 5.50
CA LEU A 127 12.11 19.59 5.02
C LEU A 127 12.72 21.00 4.98
N ASN A 128 13.35 21.45 6.06
CA ASN A 128 13.98 22.79 6.09
C ASN A 128 15.22 22.85 5.19
N GLY A 129 15.99 21.76 5.12
CA GLY A 129 17.11 21.66 4.19
C GLY A 129 16.67 21.75 2.73
N ALA A 130 15.59 21.06 2.35
CA ALA A 130 15.02 21.17 1.01
C ALA A 130 14.50 22.59 0.72
N PHE A 131 13.91 23.27 1.71
CA PHE A 131 13.55 24.69 1.59
C PHE A 131 14.78 25.56 1.32
N GLN A 132 15.82 25.49 2.15
CA GLN A 132 17.02 26.32 1.99
C GLN A 132 17.71 26.09 0.63
N LEU A 133 17.92 24.84 0.25
CA LEU A 133 18.51 24.45 -1.04
C LEU A 133 17.69 24.99 -2.21
N THR A 134 16.38 24.75 -2.19
CA THR A 134 15.51 25.10 -3.31
C THR A 134 15.32 26.60 -3.40
N HIS A 135 15.22 27.29 -2.26
CA HIS A 135 15.13 28.74 -2.19
C HIS A 135 16.41 29.41 -2.73
N ALA A 136 17.60 28.88 -2.41
CA ALA A 136 18.87 29.38 -2.95
C ALA A 136 19.03 29.10 -4.46
N ALA A 137 18.51 27.98 -4.97
CA ALA A 137 18.52 27.66 -6.40
C ALA A 137 17.50 28.48 -7.24
N TRP A 138 16.40 28.89 -6.61
CA TRP A 138 15.24 29.47 -7.29
C TRP A 138 15.53 30.72 -8.14
N PRO A 139 16.32 31.71 -7.67
CA PRO A 139 16.64 32.90 -8.46
C PRO A 139 17.34 32.55 -9.78
N TYR A 140 18.29 31.61 -9.74
CA TYR A 140 19.05 31.17 -10.91
C TYR A 140 18.15 30.43 -11.90
N MET A 141 17.39 29.43 -11.43
CA MET A 141 16.45 28.66 -12.27
C MET A 141 15.40 29.56 -12.94
N LYS A 142 14.89 30.56 -12.20
CA LYS A 142 13.95 31.55 -12.72
C LYS A 142 14.59 32.44 -13.79
N ALA A 143 15.79 32.96 -13.54
CA ALA A 143 16.50 33.83 -14.48
C ALA A 143 16.78 33.11 -15.81
N GLN A 144 17.22 31.86 -15.75
CA GLN A 144 17.51 31.05 -16.94
C GLN A 144 16.27 30.40 -17.59
N LYS A 145 15.08 30.56 -16.99
CA LYS A 145 13.81 29.92 -17.44
C LYS A 145 13.91 28.40 -17.61
N PHE A 146 14.63 27.76 -16.70
CA PHE A 146 14.78 26.30 -16.66
C PHE A 146 15.14 25.84 -15.25
N GLY A 147 14.41 24.84 -14.75
CA GLY A 147 14.78 24.14 -13.52
C GLY A 147 14.08 22.78 -13.41
N ARG A 148 14.75 21.81 -12.79
CA ARG A 148 14.14 20.50 -12.47
C ARG A 148 14.46 20.15 -11.04
N ILE A 149 13.44 19.90 -10.24
CA ILE A 149 13.61 19.62 -8.81
C ILE A 149 12.93 18.30 -8.47
N ILE A 150 13.65 17.43 -7.75
CA ILE A 150 13.12 16.18 -7.21
C ILE A 150 13.18 16.23 -5.70
N ASN A 151 12.03 16.09 -5.06
CA ASN A 151 11.91 15.89 -3.62
C ASN A 151 11.80 14.39 -3.31
N THR A 152 12.72 13.88 -2.50
CA THR A 152 12.71 12.46 -2.09
C THR A 152 11.78 12.29 -0.88
N ALA A 153 10.52 11.96 -1.14
CA ALA A 153 9.53 11.55 -0.14
C ALA A 153 9.78 10.08 0.29
N SER A 154 8.74 9.38 0.77
CA SER A 154 8.79 7.94 1.05
C SER A 154 7.37 7.36 1.25
N PRO A 155 7.20 6.03 1.15
CA PRO A 155 5.96 5.39 1.57
C PRO A 155 5.55 5.74 3.01
N ALA A 156 6.51 5.86 3.93
CA ALA A 156 6.23 6.29 5.31
C ALA A 156 5.64 7.72 5.37
N GLY A 157 6.07 8.62 4.49
CA GLY A 157 5.45 9.94 4.33
C GLY A 157 4.01 9.84 3.82
N LEU A 158 3.80 9.05 2.76
CA LEU A 158 2.48 8.92 2.14
C LEU A 158 1.46 8.26 3.07
N PHE A 159 1.83 7.20 3.80
CA PHE A 159 0.87 6.35 4.52
C PHE A 159 1.02 6.35 6.04
N GLY A 160 2.09 6.95 6.58
CA GLY A 160 2.51 6.74 7.96
C GLY A 160 3.28 5.42 8.13
N ASN A 161 4.15 5.38 9.14
CA ASN A 161 4.84 4.16 9.54
C ASN A 161 5.18 4.20 11.04
N PHE A 162 5.01 3.05 11.72
CA PHE A 162 5.26 2.95 13.17
C PHE A 162 6.69 3.37 13.53
N GLY A 163 6.85 4.22 14.54
CA GLY A 163 8.15 4.68 15.03
C GLY A 163 8.79 5.79 14.21
N GLN A 164 8.05 6.34 13.24
CA GLN A 164 8.58 7.31 12.26
C GLN A 164 7.73 8.58 12.19
N ALA A 165 7.17 9.05 13.31
CA ALA A 165 6.26 10.20 13.32
C ALA A 165 6.91 11.47 12.74
N ASN A 166 8.17 11.71 13.08
CA ASN A 166 9.03 12.78 12.54
C ASN A 166 9.35 12.61 11.05
N TYR A 167 9.76 11.40 10.65
CA TYR A 167 10.13 11.10 9.27
C TYR A 167 8.91 11.15 8.33
N SER A 168 7.77 10.57 8.73
CA SER A 168 6.51 10.67 7.99
C SER A 168 6.07 12.12 7.82
N ALA A 169 6.22 12.95 8.87
CA ALA A 169 5.93 14.38 8.79
C ALA A 169 6.82 15.07 7.74
N ALA A 170 8.14 14.94 7.84
CA ALA A 170 9.05 15.58 6.90
C ALA A 170 8.83 15.13 5.46
N LYS A 171 8.66 13.82 5.24
CA LYS A 171 8.53 13.23 3.90
C LYS A 171 7.21 13.60 3.22
N LEU A 172 6.11 13.80 3.95
CA LEU A 172 4.89 14.33 3.35
C LEU A 172 4.91 15.86 3.23
N GLY A 173 5.59 16.56 4.15
CA GLY A 173 5.87 17.99 4.02
C GLY A 173 6.59 18.34 2.70
N LEU A 174 7.53 17.49 2.28
CA LEU A 174 8.21 17.60 0.99
C LEU A 174 7.28 17.50 -0.21
N VAL A 175 6.19 16.72 -0.11
CA VAL A 175 5.17 16.60 -1.16
C VAL A 175 4.39 17.90 -1.26
N GLY A 176 3.86 18.43 -0.15
CA GLY A 176 3.13 19.71 -0.17
C GLY A 176 4.00 20.89 -0.63
N LEU A 177 5.29 20.88 -0.29
CA LEU A 177 6.27 21.82 -0.84
C LEU A 177 6.41 21.65 -2.36
N ALA A 178 6.60 20.42 -2.84
CA ALA A 178 6.76 20.13 -4.27
C ALA A 178 5.55 20.57 -5.10
N GLU A 179 4.33 20.29 -4.64
CA GLU A 179 3.09 20.67 -5.33
C GLU A 179 2.94 22.19 -5.43
N THR A 180 3.31 22.92 -4.38
CA THR A 180 3.34 24.39 -4.40
C THR A 180 4.36 24.93 -5.38
N LEU A 181 5.60 24.44 -5.30
CA LEU A 181 6.69 24.88 -6.18
C LEU A 181 6.41 24.53 -7.64
N ALA A 182 5.74 23.41 -7.92
CA ALA A 182 5.31 23.05 -9.26
C ALA A 182 4.37 24.10 -9.86
N LYS A 183 3.45 24.66 -9.05
CA LYS A 183 2.55 25.74 -9.46
C LYS A 183 3.28 27.07 -9.64
N GLU A 184 4.15 27.45 -8.71
CA GLU A 184 4.91 28.70 -8.80
C GLU A 184 5.93 28.73 -9.95
N GLY A 185 6.59 27.59 -10.16
CA GLY A 185 7.67 27.40 -11.10
C GLY A 185 7.22 27.20 -12.55
N PHE A 186 5.97 26.79 -12.78
CA PHE A 186 5.49 26.37 -14.10
C PHE A 186 5.75 27.40 -15.20
N LYS A 187 5.41 28.67 -14.95
CA LYS A 187 5.61 29.79 -15.91
C LYS A 187 7.08 30.08 -16.21
N TYR A 188 8.00 29.59 -15.38
CA TYR A 188 9.44 29.73 -15.55
C TYR A 188 10.09 28.44 -16.07
N ASN A 189 9.29 27.44 -16.48
CA ASN A 189 9.76 26.11 -16.87
C ASN A 189 10.65 25.47 -15.77
N ILE A 190 10.26 25.70 -14.51
CA ILE A 190 10.76 24.99 -13.35
C ILE A 190 9.74 23.91 -13.02
N LEU A 191 10.13 22.65 -13.18
CA LEU A 191 9.25 21.50 -12.94
C LEU A 191 9.70 20.79 -11.66
N VAL A 192 8.73 20.48 -10.79
CA VAL A 192 8.99 19.91 -9.47
C VAL A 192 8.13 18.66 -9.30
N ASN A 193 8.77 17.55 -8.93
CA ASN A 193 8.10 16.27 -8.69
C ASN A 193 8.61 15.63 -7.41
N SER A 194 7.84 14.67 -6.88
CA SER A 194 8.23 13.87 -5.74
C SER A 194 8.38 12.40 -6.11
N ILE A 195 9.35 11.73 -5.49
CA ILE A 195 9.47 10.26 -5.55
C ILE A 195 9.32 9.67 -4.15
N ALA A 196 8.71 8.49 -4.06
CA ALA A 196 8.55 7.72 -2.84
C ALA A 196 9.19 6.34 -3.05
N PRO A 197 10.53 6.26 -3.01
CA PRO A 197 11.22 4.98 -3.18
C PRO A 197 10.99 4.08 -1.95
N LEU A 198 10.70 2.81 -2.21
CA LEU A 198 10.70 1.78 -1.18
C LEU A 198 12.13 1.32 -0.93
N ALA A 199 12.61 1.52 0.29
CA ALA A 199 13.92 1.07 0.73
C ALA A 199 13.85 -0.33 1.36
N ARG A 200 15.00 -1.02 1.41
CA ARG A 200 15.16 -2.18 2.28
C ARG A 200 15.06 -1.73 3.74
N SER A 201 14.17 -2.37 4.49
CA SER A 201 14.02 -2.25 5.94
C SER A 201 14.19 -3.61 6.60
N ARG A 202 14.44 -3.64 7.91
CA ARG A 202 14.45 -4.89 8.70
C ARG A 202 13.16 -5.69 8.53
N MET A 203 12.02 -5.02 8.30
CA MET A 203 10.74 -5.68 8.04
C MET A 203 10.73 -6.35 6.66
N THR A 204 11.21 -5.69 5.61
CA THR A 204 11.27 -6.27 4.25
C THR A 204 12.39 -7.32 4.13
N GLU A 205 13.52 -7.16 4.83
CA GLU A 205 14.63 -8.13 4.84
C GLU A 205 14.24 -9.48 5.42
N ASN A 206 13.35 -9.48 6.41
CA ASN A 206 12.90 -10.71 7.07
C ASN A 206 11.72 -11.40 6.38
N VAL A 207 11.07 -10.74 5.42
CA VAL A 207 9.86 -11.21 4.74
C VAL A 207 10.12 -11.54 3.26
N LEU A 208 11.14 -10.94 2.64
CA LEU A 208 11.37 -11.07 1.20
C LEU A 208 12.49 -12.05 0.85
N PRO A 209 12.34 -12.84 -0.23
CA PRO A 209 13.41 -13.67 -0.74
C PRO A 209 14.68 -12.87 -1.09
N PRO A 210 15.89 -13.42 -0.87
CA PRO A 210 17.15 -12.72 -1.17
C PRO A 210 17.27 -12.19 -2.60
N HIS A 211 16.66 -12.87 -3.59
CA HIS A 211 16.67 -12.40 -4.98
C HIS A 211 15.80 -11.16 -5.19
N ILE A 212 14.69 -11.00 -4.47
CA ILE A 212 13.86 -9.78 -4.49
C ILE A 212 14.53 -8.66 -3.70
N LEU A 213 15.15 -8.99 -2.57
CA LEU A 213 15.97 -8.02 -1.82
C LEU A 213 17.06 -7.46 -2.72
N LYS A 214 17.81 -8.30 -3.47
CA LYS A 214 18.80 -7.87 -4.45
C LYS A 214 18.26 -6.84 -5.45
N GLN A 215 16.99 -6.92 -5.85
CA GLN A 215 16.35 -5.97 -6.76
C GLN A 215 15.97 -4.64 -6.09
N LEU A 216 15.85 -4.56 -4.77
CA LEU A 216 15.67 -3.31 -4.02
C LEU A 216 16.99 -2.54 -3.92
N GLY A 217 17.52 -2.14 -5.06
CA GLY A 217 18.76 -1.37 -5.17
C GLY A 217 18.51 0.04 -5.75
N PRO A 218 19.35 1.01 -5.38
CA PRO A 218 19.24 2.40 -5.84
C PRO A 218 19.29 2.55 -7.38
N GLU A 219 19.96 1.64 -8.08
CA GLU A 219 20.03 1.58 -9.55
C GLU A 219 18.67 1.40 -10.23
N LYS A 220 17.67 0.86 -9.52
CA LYS A 220 16.29 0.74 -10.03
C LYS A 220 15.48 2.02 -9.83
N ILE A 221 15.95 2.97 -9.02
CA ILE A 221 15.24 4.22 -8.74
C ILE A 221 15.69 5.34 -9.69
N ALA A 222 17.00 5.41 -9.95
CA ALA A 222 17.63 6.45 -10.77
C ALA A 222 17.00 6.67 -12.16
N PRO A 223 16.57 5.64 -12.91
CA PRO A 223 16.02 5.83 -14.26
C PRO A 223 14.81 6.77 -14.30
N LEU A 224 13.90 6.70 -13.32
CA LEU A 224 12.77 7.63 -13.29
C LEU A 224 13.22 9.04 -12.92
N VAL A 225 14.16 9.19 -11.97
CA VAL A 225 14.70 10.49 -11.57
C VAL A 225 15.34 11.22 -12.74
N LEU A 226 16.16 10.52 -13.53
CA LEU A 226 16.74 11.05 -14.75
C LEU A 226 15.65 11.44 -15.74
N PHE A 227 14.68 10.57 -16.02
CA PHE A 227 13.58 10.91 -16.94
C PHE A 227 12.80 12.17 -16.51
N LEU A 228 12.45 12.29 -15.22
CA LEU A 228 11.71 13.42 -14.66
C LEU A 228 12.49 14.74 -14.66
N THR A 229 13.81 14.70 -14.85
CA THR A 229 14.70 15.87 -14.84
C THR A 229 15.34 16.15 -16.20
N HIS A 230 15.06 15.33 -17.21
CA HIS A 230 15.52 15.59 -18.57
C HIS A 230 14.81 16.82 -19.15
N HIS A 231 15.50 17.63 -19.96
CA HIS A 231 14.93 18.87 -20.53
C HIS A 231 13.67 18.63 -21.38
N SER A 232 13.53 17.44 -21.99
CA SER A 232 12.35 17.06 -22.78
C SER A 232 11.11 16.74 -21.95
N THR A 233 11.24 16.54 -20.63
CA THR A 233 10.09 16.22 -19.80
C THR A 233 9.15 17.42 -19.66
N LYS A 234 7.85 17.11 -19.56
CA LYS A 234 6.78 18.07 -19.24
C LYS A 234 6.09 17.72 -17.92
N VAL A 235 6.58 16.69 -17.23
CA VAL A 235 5.99 16.16 -16.01
C VAL A 235 6.34 17.10 -14.85
N THR A 236 5.32 17.57 -14.15
CA THR A 236 5.43 18.37 -12.93
C THR A 236 4.25 18.03 -12.02
N ASN A 237 4.32 18.42 -10.75
CA ASN A 237 3.24 18.23 -9.78
C ASN A 237 2.80 16.75 -9.67
N SER A 238 3.75 15.83 -9.73
CA SER A 238 3.48 14.38 -9.74
C SER A 238 4.28 13.65 -8.67
N ILE A 239 3.70 12.56 -8.16
CA ILE A 239 4.28 11.72 -7.11
C ILE A 239 4.40 10.29 -7.66
N PHE A 240 5.53 9.62 -7.44
CA PHE A 240 5.77 8.28 -7.97
C PHE A 240 6.27 7.32 -6.89
N GLU A 241 5.65 6.14 -6.79
CA GLU A 241 6.17 5.03 -5.98
C GLU A 241 7.08 4.13 -6.83
N LEU A 242 8.20 3.72 -6.23
CA LEU A 242 9.29 3.06 -6.95
C LEU A 242 9.88 1.94 -6.09
N ALA A 243 9.98 0.73 -6.63
CA ALA A 243 10.70 -0.37 -5.97
C ALA A 243 11.05 -1.49 -6.95
N ALA A 244 12.27 -2.01 -6.92
CA ALA A 244 12.61 -3.27 -7.59
C ALA A 244 12.18 -3.38 -9.07
N GLY A 245 12.21 -2.26 -9.81
CA GLY A 245 11.81 -2.19 -11.22
C GLY A 245 10.31 -1.91 -11.47
N PHE A 246 9.54 -1.64 -10.42
CA PHE A 246 8.20 -1.07 -10.48
C PHE A 246 8.25 0.47 -10.49
N TYR A 247 7.41 1.07 -11.34
CA TYR A 247 7.22 2.50 -11.50
C TYR A 247 5.73 2.82 -11.62
N GLY A 248 5.14 3.44 -10.60
CA GLY A 248 3.72 3.81 -10.63
C GLY A 248 3.48 5.21 -10.11
N GLN A 249 2.76 6.03 -10.90
CA GLN A 249 2.27 7.31 -10.40
C GLN A 249 1.21 7.07 -9.31
N ILE A 250 1.29 7.84 -8.24
CA ILE A 250 0.30 7.92 -7.16
C ILE A 250 -0.24 9.35 -7.13
N ARG A 251 -1.56 9.48 -6.93
CA ARG A 251 -2.27 10.77 -6.92
C ARG A 251 -3.36 10.77 -5.86
N TRP A 252 -3.86 11.96 -5.54
CA TRP A 252 -5.03 12.12 -4.70
C TRP A 252 -6.30 11.67 -5.44
N GLU A 253 -7.18 11.00 -4.72
CA GLU A 253 -8.53 10.68 -5.13
C GLU A 253 -9.47 11.20 -4.04
N ARG A 254 -10.39 12.08 -4.43
CA ARG A 254 -11.38 12.70 -3.53
C ARG A 254 -12.76 12.18 -3.90
N SER A 255 -13.47 11.63 -2.92
CA SER A 255 -14.84 11.13 -3.10
C SER A 255 -15.76 12.19 -3.67
N SER A 256 -16.84 11.80 -4.34
CA SER A 256 -17.97 12.70 -4.64
C SER A 256 -18.51 13.39 -3.38
N GLY A 257 -18.38 12.73 -2.22
CA GLY A 257 -18.73 13.22 -0.90
C GLY A 257 -20.25 13.26 -0.69
N GLN A 258 -20.72 14.04 0.27
CA GLN A 258 -22.13 14.24 0.56
C GLN A 258 -22.41 15.73 0.79
N ILE A 259 -23.45 16.26 0.16
CA ILE A 259 -23.99 17.59 0.46
C ILE A 259 -25.14 17.50 1.47
N PHE A 260 -25.25 18.54 2.30
CA PHE A 260 -26.27 18.76 3.32
C PHE A 260 -26.73 20.20 3.22
N ASN A 261 -28.00 20.49 3.51
CA ASN A 261 -28.43 21.89 3.61
C ASN A 261 -27.61 22.56 4.74
N PRO A 262 -26.95 23.71 4.52
CA PRO A 262 -26.05 24.32 5.49
C PRO A 262 -26.77 25.01 6.67
N ASN A 263 -28.08 24.83 6.82
CA ASN A 263 -28.83 25.35 7.97
C ASN A 263 -28.26 24.79 9.30
N VAL A 264 -27.74 25.68 10.13
CA VAL A 264 -27.08 25.37 11.42
C VAL A 264 -27.95 24.59 12.41
N ASN A 265 -29.29 24.70 12.29
CA ASN A 265 -30.21 24.01 13.18
C ASN A 265 -30.44 22.54 12.79
N SER A 266 -30.19 22.17 11.54
CA SER A 266 -30.39 20.81 11.04
C SER A 266 -29.10 20.13 10.56
N PHE A 267 -28.04 20.89 10.27
CA PHE A 267 -26.73 20.32 9.93
C PHE A 267 -25.95 19.97 11.20
N THR A 268 -26.15 18.74 11.67
CA THR A 268 -25.68 18.24 12.96
C THR A 268 -24.75 17.02 12.79
N PRO A 269 -23.98 16.65 13.83
CA PRO A 269 -23.30 15.35 13.91
C PRO A 269 -24.21 14.16 13.53
N GLU A 270 -25.47 14.12 13.98
CA GLU A 270 -26.41 13.06 13.66
C GLU A 270 -26.75 12.99 12.17
N ALA A 271 -27.01 14.13 11.53
CA ALA A 271 -27.28 14.18 10.09
C ALA A 271 -26.08 13.65 9.28
N ILE A 272 -24.87 14.02 9.69
CA ILE A 272 -23.63 13.55 9.06
C ILE A 272 -23.46 12.03 9.29
N LEU A 273 -23.66 11.54 10.51
CA LEU A 273 -23.57 10.11 10.85
C LEU A 273 -24.58 9.26 10.07
N ASN A 274 -25.79 9.77 9.90
CA ASN A 274 -26.85 9.13 9.11
C ASN A 274 -26.40 8.88 7.66
N LYS A 275 -25.70 9.86 7.05
CA LYS A 275 -25.18 9.77 5.68
C LYS A 275 -23.68 9.44 5.59
N TRP A 276 -23.09 8.86 6.64
CA TRP A 276 -21.64 8.60 6.71
C TRP A 276 -21.10 7.75 5.55
N ASP A 277 -21.82 6.69 5.16
CA ASP A 277 -21.37 5.82 4.07
C ASP A 277 -21.30 6.57 2.74
N ALA A 278 -22.20 7.54 2.52
CA ALA A 278 -22.17 8.39 1.35
C ALA A 278 -20.93 9.32 1.34
N ILE A 279 -20.46 9.80 2.49
CA ILE A 279 -19.25 10.64 2.57
C ILE A 279 -17.98 9.86 2.18
N THR A 280 -17.95 8.56 2.50
CA THR A 280 -16.81 7.67 2.27
C THR A 280 -16.94 6.80 1.02
N ASP A 281 -17.92 7.10 0.17
CA ASP A 281 -18.19 6.43 -1.09
C ASP A 281 -17.44 7.12 -2.24
N PHE A 282 -16.70 6.32 -3.02
CA PHE A 282 -15.90 6.79 -4.15
C PHE A 282 -16.59 6.59 -5.51
N ASN A 283 -17.89 6.34 -5.52
CA ASN A 283 -18.72 6.38 -6.72
C ASN A 283 -19.17 7.81 -7.08
N ASP A 284 -19.36 8.05 -8.37
CA ASP A 284 -19.95 9.29 -8.88
C ASP A 284 -21.38 9.47 -8.37
N LYS A 285 -21.75 10.72 -8.08
CA LYS A 285 -23.11 11.10 -7.67
C LYS A 285 -23.67 12.18 -8.59
N PRO A 286 -25.01 12.33 -8.64
CA PRO A 286 -25.64 13.33 -9.52
C PRO A 286 -25.16 14.77 -9.28
N PHE A 287 -24.80 15.13 -8.05
CA PHE A 287 -24.38 16.49 -7.70
C PHE A 287 -22.87 16.70 -7.83
N ASN A 288 -22.05 15.64 -7.74
CA ASN A 288 -20.59 15.71 -7.80
C ASN A 288 -19.99 14.35 -8.17
N LYS A 289 -18.87 14.36 -8.88
CA LYS A 289 -18.14 13.14 -9.26
C LYS A 289 -16.98 12.88 -8.31
N THR A 290 -16.48 11.64 -8.30
CA THR A 290 -15.16 11.36 -7.74
C THR A 290 -14.11 12.09 -8.57
N GLN A 291 -13.16 12.73 -7.89
CA GLN A 291 -12.19 13.63 -8.49
C GLN A 291 -10.76 13.13 -8.25
N HIS A 292 -9.86 13.57 -9.14
CA HIS A 292 -8.42 13.42 -8.97
C HIS A 292 -7.77 14.81 -8.88
N PRO A 293 -7.99 15.50 -7.75
CA PRO A 293 -7.77 16.93 -7.65
C PRO A 293 -6.28 17.32 -7.59
N ASN A 294 -6.01 18.53 -8.08
CA ASN A 294 -4.80 19.30 -7.84
C ASN A 294 -5.12 20.66 -7.18
N GLN A 295 -6.34 20.81 -6.66
CA GLN A 295 -6.86 22.01 -5.99
C GLN A 295 -8.08 21.65 -5.13
N LEU A 296 -8.54 22.63 -4.33
CA LEU A 296 -9.79 22.51 -3.58
C LEU A 296 -11.00 22.22 -4.49
N SER A 297 -12.08 21.68 -3.92
CA SER A 297 -13.32 21.45 -4.67
C SER A 297 -13.98 22.78 -5.02
N ASP A 298 -14.87 22.78 -6.03
CA ASP A 298 -15.71 23.95 -6.31
C ASP A 298 -16.76 24.12 -5.20
N TYR A 299 -16.34 24.73 -4.09
CA TYR A 299 -17.19 24.95 -2.93
C TYR A 299 -18.36 25.89 -3.24
N ASN A 300 -18.23 26.77 -4.25
CA ASN A 300 -19.31 27.65 -4.69
C ASN A 300 -20.43 26.88 -5.38
N ASP A 301 -20.09 25.97 -6.30
CA ASP A 301 -21.07 25.07 -6.91
C ASP A 301 -21.69 24.12 -5.87
N LEU A 302 -20.87 23.53 -5.00
CA LEU A 302 -21.32 22.62 -3.95
C LEU A 302 -22.31 23.28 -2.98
N ILE A 303 -22.00 24.49 -2.47
CA ILE A 303 -22.91 25.17 -1.55
C ILE A 303 -24.20 25.63 -2.25
N THR A 304 -24.11 26.02 -3.53
CA THR A 304 -25.29 26.38 -4.32
C THR A 304 -26.23 25.19 -4.48
N LYS A 305 -25.69 23.99 -4.70
CA LYS A 305 -26.48 22.74 -4.74
C LYS A 305 -27.00 22.36 -3.36
N ALA A 306 -26.18 22.50 -2.32
CA ALA A 306 -26.52 22.21 -0.94
C ALA A 306 -27.71 23.05 -0.43
N LYS A 307 -27.74 24.35 -0.74
CA LYS A 307 -28.83 25.27 -0.38
C LYS A 307 -30.17 24.95 -1.06
N LYS A 308 -30.17 24.15 -2.14
CA LYS A 308 -31.40 23.68 -2.82
C LYS A 308 -32.01 22.43 -2.17
N LEU A 309 -31.30 21.78 -1.26
CA LEU A 309 -31.84 20.66 -0.49
C LEU A 309 -32.91 21.14 0.51
N PRO A 310 -33.82 20.26 0.96
CA PRO A 310 -34.76 20.59 2.04
C PRO A 310 -34.04 21.19 3.26
N GLU A 311 -34.64 22.21 3.86
CA GLU A 311 -34.03 22.96 4.97
C GLU A 311 -33.73 22.09 6.20
N LYS A 312 -34.54 21.06 6.43
CA LYS A 312 -34.33 20.08 7.50
C LYS A 312 -33.60 18.86 6.96
N ASN A 313 -32.32 18.72 7.31
CA ASN A 313 -31.56 17.50 7.04
C ASN A 313 -32.11 16.31 7.85
N GLU A 314 -32.14 15.12 7.25
CA GLU A 314 -32.50 13.87 7.93
C GLU A 314 -31.49 13.51 9.01
N GLN A 315 -31.93 13.46 10.26
CA GLN A 315 -31.07 13.21 11.43
C GLN A 315 -30.72 11.73 11.65
N GLY A 316 -31.50 10.80 11.08
CA GLY A 316 -31.39 9.37 11.41
C GLY A 316 -31.90 9.04 12.83
N SER A 317 -31.73 7.78 13.24
CA SER A 317 -32.21 7.26 14.53
C SER A 317 -31.16 7.28 15.65
N VAL A 318 -29.86 7.29 15.30
CA VAL A 318 -28.76 7.29 16.27
C VAL A 318 -28.55 8.70 16.82
N LYS A 319 -28.50 8.84 18.14
CA LYS A 319 -28.15 10.08 18.83
C LYS A 319 -26.68 10.10 19.19
N VAL A 320 -26.04 11.26 19.10
CA VAL A 320 -24.64 11.43 19.52
C VAL A 320 -24.64 11.83 20.99
N GLU A 321 -24.27 10.90 21.87
CA GLU A 321 -24.29 11.08 23.32
C GLU A 321 -22.92 10.82 23.97
N SER A 322 -22.03 10.09 23.31
CA SER A 322 -20.72 9.71 23.85
C SER A 322 -19.76 10.87 24.18
N ILE A 323 -20.07 12.08 23.71
CA ILE A 323 -19.35 13.33 23.98
C ILE A 323 -19.74 13.95 25.33
N LYS A 324 -20.91 13.60 25.87
CA LYS A 324 -21.41 14.20 27.11
C LYS A 324 -20.45 13.92 28.26
N GLY A 325 -20.03 14.97 28.95
CA GLY A 325 -19.08 14.91 30.07
C GLY A 325 -17.62 14.69 29.67
N LYS A 326 -17.30 14.59 28.37
CA LYS A 326 -15.92 14.47 27.88
C LYS A 326 -15.18 15.79 28.00
N VAL A 327 -13.89 15.73 28.29
CA VAL A 327 -13.03 16.92 28.38
C VAL A 327 -12.25 17.10 27.08
N VAL A 328 -12.41 18.27 26.47
CA VAL A 328 -11.86 18.63 25.17
C VAL A 328 -10.87 19.78 25.32
N ILE A 329 -9.67 19.64 24.77
CA ILE A 329 -8.73 20.76 24.59
C ILE A 329 -8.80 21.22 23.13
N ILE A 330 -9.03 22.51 22.91
CA ILE A 330 -9.05 23.11 21.57
C ILE A 330 -8.04 24.27 21.52
N THR A 331 -7.08 24.19 20.61
CA THR A 331 -6.06 25.25 20.44
C THR A 331 -6.48 26.32 19.44
N GLY A 332 -6.14 27.58 19.72
CA GLY A 332 -6.57 28.73 18.92
C GLY A 332 -8.09 28.90 18.94
N ALA A 333 -8.70 28.78 20.12
CA ALA A 333 -10.14 28.63 20.29
C ALA A 333 -10.90 29.92 20.59
N ASN A 334 -10.25 31.09 20.63
CA ASN A 334 -10.97 32.34 20.91
C ASN A 334 -11.70 32.95 19.69
N GLY A 335 -11.44 32.43 18.47
CA GLY A 335 -12.06 32.95 17.26
C GLY A 335 -12.20 31.91 16.14
N GLY A 336 -12.90 32.30 15.07
CA GLY A 336 -13.03 31.52 13.84
C GLY A 336 -13.50 30.08 14.06
N LEU A 337 -12.83 29.12 13.40
CA LEU A 337 -13.13 27.70 13.49
C LEU A 337 -12.97 27.14 14.92
N GLY A 338 -11.92 27.53 15.63
CA GLY A 338 -11.66 27.03 16.99
C GLY A 338 -12.79 27.38 17.97
N LYS A 339 -13.27 28.62 17.94
CA LYS A 339 -14.45 29.05 18.71
C LYS A 339 -15.70 28.27 18.33
N SER A 340 -15.92 28.04 17.03
CA SER A 340 -17.07 27.26 16.57
C SER A 340 -16.98 25.80 17.04
N HIS A 341 -15.81 25.17 16.97
CA HIS A 341 -15.59 23.83 17.50
C HIS A 341 -15.95 23.77 19.00
N ALA A 342 -15.45 24.73 19.79
CA ALA A 342 -15.73 24.83 21.22
C ALA A 342 -17.24 24.94 21.52
N MET A 343 -17.95 25.82 20.81
CA MET A 343 -19.40 26.00 20.92
C MET A 343 -20.17 24.71 20.59
N TRP A 344 -19.73 23.95 19.59
CA TRP A 344 -20.37 22.68 19.22
C TRP A 344 -20.07 21.55 20.21
N PHE A 345 -18.85 21.42 20.71
CA PHE A 345 -18.53 20.45 21.76
C PHE A 345 -19.32 20.75 23.04
N ALA A 346 -19.39 22.02 23.47
CA ALA A 346 -20.18 22.44 24.61
C ALA A 346 -21.68 22.16 24.43
N LYS A 347 -22.23 22.40 23.23
CA LYS A 347 -23.62 22.06 22.87
C LYS A 347 -23.94 20.57 23.05
N TYR A 348 -22.96 19.69 22.82
CA TYR A 348 -23.08 18.24 23.03
C TYR A 348 -22.69 17.79 24.46
N GLY A 349 -22.55 18.74 25.39
CA GLY A 349 -22.33 18.48 26.81
C GLY A 349 -20.90 18.17 27.19
N ALA A 350 -19.92 18.46 26.34
CA ALA A 350 -18.50 18.37 26.70
C ALA A 350 -18.07 19.52 27.60
N LYS A 351 -17.03 19.29 28.39
CA LYS A 351 -16.24 20.31 29.10
C LYS A 351 -15.09 20.75 28.21
N VAL A 352 -14.86 22.06 28.04
CA VAL A 352 -13.95 22.57 27.02
C VAL A 352 -12.87 23.47 27.61
N ILE A 353 -11.60 23.11 27.42
CA ILE A 353 -10.47 24.00 27.61
C ILE A 353 -10.29 24.86 26.35
N ILE A 354 -10.42 26.16 26.53
CA ILE A 354 -10.24 27.16 25.48
C ILE A 354 -8.79 27.65 25.56
N ASN A 355 -7.92 27.06 24.75
CA ASN A 355 -6.54 27.54 24.64
C ASN A 355 -6.45 28.65 23.58
N ASP A 356 -5.98 29.82 24.00
CA ASP A 356 -5.61 30.93 23.13
C ASP A 356 -4.60 31.85 23.84
N ILE A 357 -3.45 32.08 23.22
CA ILE A 357 -2.36 32.85 23.84
C ILE A 357 -2.72 34.33 24.07
N THR A 358 -3.73 34.86 23.36
CA THR A 358 -4.07 36.29 23.42
C THR A 358 -5.14 36.59 24.47
N ASN A 359 -6.29 35.91 24.41
CA ASN A 359 -7.40 36.16 25.31
C ASN A 359 -8.46 35.03 25.21
N PRO A 360 -8.42 33.97 26.02
CA PRO A 360 -9.41 32.89 25.96
C PRO A 360 -10.77 33.25 26.61
N GLU A 361 -10.81 34.27 27.46
CA GLU A 361 -11.94 34.58 28.37
C GLU A 361 -13.24 34.89 27.63
N THR A 362 -13.17 35.57 26.49
CA THR A 362 -14.37 35.96 25.75
C THR A 362 -15.19 34.74 25.32
N THR A 363 -14.52 33.71 24.79
CA THR A 363 -15.20 32.48 24.36
C THR A 363 -15.66 31.63 25.54
N VAL A 364 -14.88 31.59 26.63
CA VAL A 364 -15.27 30.91 27.87
C VAL A 364 -16.56 31.49 28.44
N ASN A 365 -16.63 32.82 28.58
CA ASN A 365 -17.80 33.51 29.12
C ASN A 365 -19.06 33.27 28.28
N GLU A 366 -18.92 33.27 26.95
CA GLU A 366 -20.04 32.97 26.05
C GLU A 366 -20.54 31.52 26.22
N ILE A 367 -19.62 30.55 26.28
CA ILE A 367 -19.97 29.13 26.47
C ILE A 367 -20.64 28.90 27.83
N ASN A 368 -20.06 29.46 28.91
CA ASN A 368 -20.59 29.30 30.26
C ASN A 368 -21.96 29.97 30.44
N SER A 369 -22.17 31.12 29.81
CA SER A 369 -23.48 31.79 29.82
C SER A 369 -24.55 30.98 29.09
N LYS A 370 -24.18 30.27 28.02
CA LYS A 370 -25.13 29.57 27.14
C LYS A 370 -25.43 28.13 27.56
N PHE A 371 -24.45 27.42 28.10
CA PHE A 371 -24.57 25.99 28.40
C PHE A 371 -24.42 25.65 29.89
N GLY A 372 -24.24 26.67 30.73
CA GLY A 372 -24.12 26.55 32.17
C GLY A 372 -22.70 26.86 32.66
N ALA A 373 -22.61 27.36 33.89
CA ALA A 373 -21.34 27.66 34.54
C ALA A 373 -20.42 26.43 34.49
N ASP A 374 -19.11 26.68 34.39
CA ASP A 374 -18.08 25.64 34.39
C ASP A 374 -18.15 24.67 33.20
N THR A 375 -18.75 25.06 32.07
CA THR A 375 -18.74 24.28 30.81
C THR A 375 -17.45 24.48 30.04
N ALA A 376 -16.86 25.68 30.10
CA ALA A 376 -15.55 26.00 29.55
C ALA A 376 -14.64 26.65 30.58
N PHE A 377 -13.34 26.47 30.39
CA PHE A 377 -12.28 27.04 31.22
C PHE A 377 -11.15 27.62 30.35
N PRO A 378 -10.57 28.78 30.72
CA PRO A 378 -9.54 29.44 29.91
C PRO A 378 -8.16 28.81 30.08
N ASP A 379 -7.36 28.85 29.01
CA ASP A 379 -5.93 28.55 29.04
C ASP A 379 -5.18 29.49 28.07
N SER A 380 -4.07 30.06 28.50
CA SER A 380 -3.25 30.99 27.69
C SER A 380 -1.80 30.52 27.50
N HIS A 381 -1.49 29.28 27.89
CA HIS A 381 -0.14 28.74 27.78
C HIS A 381 0.25 28.56 26.31
N ASN A 382 1.56 28.68 26.05
CA ASN A 382 2.11 28.47 24.72
C ASN A 382 2.07 26.98 24.33
N ILE A 383 1.33 26.65 23.28
CA ILE A 383 1.14 25.28 22.79
C ILE A 383 2.41 24.59 22.24
N ILE A 384 3.52 25.31 22.11
CA ILE A 384 4.81 24.76 21.70
C ILE A 384 5.64 24.46 22.95
N THR A 385 5.93 25.48 23.75
CA THR A 385 6.88 25.39 24.88
C THR A 385 6.25 24.97 26.20
N GLU A 386 4.93 25.09 26.34
CA GLU A 386 4.17 24.90 27.58
C GLU A 386 2.98 23.94 27.36
N SER A 387 3.04 23.08 26.34
CA SER A 387 1.96 22.13 25.99
C SER A 387 1.53 21.22 27.16
N GLU A 388 2.46 20.83 28.03
CA GLU A 388 2.15 20.07 29.25
C GLU A 388 1.31 20.88 30.24
N LEU A 389 1.51 22.20 30.33
CA LEU A 389 0.70 23.07 31.19
C LEU A 389 -0.73 23.21 30.65
N VAL A 390 -0.92 23.26 29.33
CA VAL A 390 -2.26 23.23 28.72
C VAL A 390 -3.02 21.97 29.13
N VAL A 391 -2.35 20.81 29.11
CA VAL A 391 -2.95 19.54 29.55
C VAL A 391 -3.18 19.55 31.07
N LYS A 392 -2.24 20.09 31.84
CA LYS A 392 -2.38 20.25 33.29
C LYS A 392 -3.61 21.10 33.64
N THR A 393 -3.89 22.18 32.91
CA THR A 393 -5.13 22.97 33.08
C THR A 393 -6.38 22.10 32.96
N ALA A 394 -6.44 21.19 31.98
CA ALA A 394 -7.56 20.26 31.83
C ALA A 394 -7.67 19.28 33.01
N ILE A 395 -6.54 18.73 33.45
CA ILE A 395 -6.48 17.75 34.54
C ILE A 395 -6.81 18.39 35.89
N ASP A 396 -6.26 19.55 36.20
CA ASP A 396 -6.50 20.22 37.48
C ASP A 396 -7.96 20.67 37.62
N HIS A 397 -8.54 21.17 36.53
CA HIS A 397 -9.86 21.78 36.56
C HIS A 397 -10.99 20.76 36.37
N PHE A 398 -10.86 19.87 35.37
CA PHE A 398 -11.90 18.89 35.04
C PHE A 398 -11.54 17.44 35.42
N GLY A 399 -10.34 17.19 35.95
CA GLY A 399 -9.89 15.86 36.37
C GLY A 399 -9.47 14.93 35.21
N HIS A 400 -9.68 15.36 33.95
CA HIS A 400 -9.51 14.48 32.80
C HIS A 400 -9.19 15.21 31.50
N VAL A 401 -8.78 14.45 30.48
CA VAL A 401 -8.70 14.88 29.08
C VAL A 401 -9.04 13.67 28.22
N ASP A 402 -9.96 13.84 27.26
CA ASP A 402 -10.43 12.80 26.35
C ASP A 402 -10.17 13.12 24.88
N ILE A 403 -10.21 14.41 24.52
CA ILE A 403 -10.23 14.88 23.14
C ILE A 403 -9.24 16.05 22.98
N LEU A 404 -8.40 15.98 21.94
CA LEU A 404 -7.53 17.07 21.52
C LEU A 404 -7.89 17.52 20.10
N VAL A 405 -8.15 18.81 19.92
CA VAL A 405 -8.36 19.45 18.62
C VAL A 405 -7.24 20.45 18.36
N ASN A 406 -6.27 20.07 17.52
CA ASN A 406 -5.17 20.92 17.11
C ASN A 406 -5.62 21.83 15.95
N ASN A 407 -6.10 23.03 16.29
CA ASN A 407 -6.65 24.00 15.35
C ASN A 407 -5.79 25.27 15.19
N ALA A 408 -4.95 25.61 16.16
CA ALA A 408 -4.13 26.82 16.14
C ALA A 408 -3.33 26.99 14.82
N GLY A 409 -3.16 28.25 14.41
CA GLY A 409 -2.55 28.54 13.12
C GLY A 409 -2.25 30.01 12.86
N ILE A 410 -1.31 30.24 11.94
CA ILE A 410 -0.96 31.57 11.43
C ILE A 410 -0.72 31.51 9.91
N LEU A 411 -0.86 32.64 9.22
CA LEU A 411 -0.44 32.77 7.82
C LEU A 411 0.71 33.76 7.68
N ARG A 412 1.65 33.44 6.79
CA ARG A 412 2.79 34.27 6.40
C ARG A 412 3.04 34.07 4.90
N ASP A 413 2.03 34.43 4.12
CA ASP A 413 1.99 34.13 2.68
C ASP A 413 2.96 35.03 1.90
N LYS A 414 3.78 34.40 1.06
CA LYS A 414 4.75 35.02 0.15
C LYS A 414 4.99 34.10 -1.03
N SER A 415 5.14 34.67 -2.23
CA SER A 415 5.73 33.93 -3.36
C SER A 415 7.05 33.31 -2.92
N PHE A 416 7.37 32.10 -3.36
CA PHE A 416 8.54 31.35 -2.88
C PHE A 416 9.84 32.15 -2.97
N LEU A 417 10.06 32.90 -4.06
CA LEU A 417 11.24 33.77 -4.24
C LEU A 417 11.41 34.86 -3.15
N LYS A 418 10.30 35.30 -2.54
CA LYS A 418 10.28 36.36 -1.51
C LYS A 418 10.11 35.80 -0.10
N MET A 419 10.02 34.48 0.04
CA MET A 419 9.77 33.82 1.32
C MET A 419 11.09 33.63 2.05
N THR A 420 11.28 34.35 3.15
CA THR A 420 12.49 34.20 3.95
C THR A 420 12.26 33.25 5.12
N GLU A 421 13.32 32.96 5.86
CA GLU A 421 13.24 32.19 7.11
C GLU A 421 12.26 32.80 8.13
N LYS A 422 12.05 34.13 8.10
CA LYS A 422 11.11 34.83 8.98
C LYS A 422 9.65 34.51 8.67
N GLU A 423 9.33 34.10 7.44
CA GLU A 423 8.01 33.60 7.08
C GLU A 423 7.94 32.06 7.17
N TRP A 424 9.03 31.37 6.88
CA TRP A 424 9.08 29.91 6.86
C TRP A 424 8.94 29.29 8.25
N TYR A 425 9.86 29.61 9.17
CA TYR A 425 9.94 28.91 10.45
C TYR A 425 8.72 29.13 11.34
N PRO A 426 8.19 30.36 11.56
CA PRO A 426 7.04 30.53 12.43
C PRO A 426 5.82 29.71 12.00
N VAL A 427 5.61 29.54 10.69
CA VAL A 427 4.51 28.72 10.16
C VAL A 427 4.73 27.25 10.50
N LEU A 428 5.93 26.70 10.31
CA LEU A 428 6.23 25.32 10.69
C LEU A 428 6.16 25.12 12.21
N GLN A 429 6.63 26.08 13.01
CA GLN A 429 6.57 26.02 14.47
C GLN A 429 5.11 25.96 14.96
N VAL A 430 4.28 26.93 14.57
CA VAL A 430 2.88 27.00 15.04
C VAL A 430 2.02 25.85 14.52
N HIS A 431 2.27 25.37 13.30
CA HIS A 431 1.43 24.31 12.74
C HIS A 431 1.95 22.92 13.06
N LEU A 432 3.22 22.62 12.75
CA LEU A 432 3.75 21.27 12.86
C LEU A 432 4.29 20.98 14.26
N GLN A 433 5.17 21.83 14.79
CA GLN A 433 5.78 21.58 16.10
C GLN A 433 4.75 21.67 17.23
N ALA A 434 3.86 22.67 17.20
CA ALA A 434 2.78 22.76 18.19
C ALA A 434 1.85 21.54 18.17
N THR A 435 1.50 21.04 16.98
CA THR A 435 0.69 19.81 16.84
C THR A 435 1.43 18.60 17.43
N PHE A 436 2.74 18.49 17.19
CA PHE A 436 3.56 17.45 17.82
C PHE A 436 3.55 17.59 19.35
N ALA A 437 3.83 18.78 19.88
CA ALA A 437 3.93 19.06 21.31
C ALA A 437 2.63 18.77 22.04
N MET A 438 1.49 19.27 21.53
CA MET A 438 0.18 19.00 22.11
C MET A 438 -0.19 17.51 22.05
N CYS A 439 0.04 16.84 20.92
CA CYS A 439 -0.17 15.39 20.82
C CYS A 439 0.73 14.62 21.79
N LYS A 440 1.97 15.07 22.00
CA LYS A 440 2.93 14.47 22.92
C LYS A 440 2.48 14.65 24.37
N ALA A 441 1.95 15.81 24.73
CA ALA A 441 1.46 16.13 26.07
C ALA A 441 0.22 15.29 26.45
N VAL A 442 -0.74 15.08 25.54
CA VAL A 442 -1.93 14.26 25.85
C VAL A 442 -1.66 12.75 25.81
N TRP A 443 -0.59 12.32 25.12
CA TRP A 443 -0.34 10.90 24.83
C TRP A 443 -0.26 9.99 26.06
N PRO A 444 0.43 10.36 27.17
CA PRO A 444 0.49 9.53 28.37
C PRO A 444 -0.89 9.33 29.01
N HIS A 445 -1.73 10.37 28.99
CA HIS A 445 -3.09 10.31 29.53
C HIS A 445 -3.96 9.37 28.72
N PHE A 446 -4.01 9.56 27.40
CA PHE A 446 -4.79 8.70 26.51
C PHE A 446 -4.30 7.24 26.54
N SER A 447 -2.98 7.04 26.60
CA SER A 447 -2.38 5.71 26.70
C SER A 447 -2.75 4.98 28.00
N LYS A 448 -2.83 5.70 29.12
CA LYS A 448 -3.26 5.15 30.42
C LYS A 448 -4.75 4.83 30.42
N GLN A 449 -5.56 5.66 29.77
CA GLN A 449 -7.01 5.49 29.65
C GLN A 449 -7.41 4.37 28.68
N ASN A 450 -6.52 3.97 27.76
CA ASN A 450 -6.84 3.15 26.59
C ASN A 450 -7.97 3.76 25.73
N SER A 451 -8.05 5.09 25.68
CA SER A 451 -9.02 5.84 24.91
C SER A 451 -8.47 7.25 24.67
N GLY A 452 -8.91 7.88 23.58
CA GLY A 452 -8.60 9.27 23.28
C GLY A 452 -8.85 9.60 21.82
N PHE A 453 -9.31 10.83 21.55
CA PHE A 453 -9.53 11.31 20.20
C PHE A 453 -8.63 12.51 19.89
N ILE A 454 -7.95 12.47 18.75
CA ILE A 454 -7.13 13.57 18.25
C ILE A 454 -7.65 13.97 16.88
N ILE A 455 -7.99 15.24 16.73
CA ILE A 455 -8.37 15.84 15.45
C ILE A 455 -7.31 16.88 15.09
N ASN A 456 -6.58 16.61 14.02
CA ASN A 456 -5.54 17.51 13.51
C ASN A 456 -6.03 18.26 12.26
N THR A 457 -5.82 19.58 12.24
CA THR A 457 -6.24 20.42 11.12
C THR A 457 -5.13 20.54 10.07
N THR A 458 -5.31 19.89 8.91
CA THR A 458 -4.52 20.13 7.69
C THR A 458 -5.17 21.24 6.84
N SER A 459 -4.87 21.30 5.54
CA SER A 459 -5.49 22.22 4.58
C SER A 459 -5.41 21.65 3.17
N THR A 460 -6.34 22.02 2.29
CA THR A 460 -6.23 21.77 0.84
C THR A 460 -4.97 22.37 0.23
N SER A 461 -4.43 23.46 0.80
CA SER A 461 -3.11 24.00 0.45
C SER A 461 -1.98 23.01 0.76
N GLY A 462 -2.07 22.25 1.86
CA GLY A 462 -1.13 21.17 2.16
C GLY A 462 -1.35 19.90 1.33
N ILE A 463 -2.60 19.60 0.94
CA ILE A 463 -2.90 18.40 0.15
C ILE A 463 -2.53 18.60 -1.33
N TYR A 464 -2.69 19.81 -1.86
CA TYR A 464 -2.59 20.06 -3.32
C TYR A 464 -1.57 21.12 -3.71
N GLY A 465 -0.88 21.72 -2.74
CA GLY A 465 -0.07 22.92 -2.90
C GLY A 465 -0.91 24.18 -3.22
N ASN A 466 -0.37 25.36 -2.95
CA ASN A 466 -0.98 26.62 -3.38
C ASN A 466 0.07 27.71 -3.59
N PHE A 467 -0.05 28.49 -4.67
CA PHE A 467 0.90 29.55 -5.00
C PHE A 467 1.02 30.54 -3.82
N GLY A 468 2.25 30.86 -3.42
CA GLY A 468 2.52 31.82 -2.36
C GLY A 468 2.41 31.25 -0.94
N GLN A 469 2.21 29.94 -0.80
CA GLN A 469 1.99 29.27 0.49
C GLN A 469 2.94 28.08 0.70
N ALA A 470 4.17 28.13 0.18
CA ALA A 470 5.11 27.02 0.28
C ALA A 470 5.36 26.55 1.74
N ASN A 471 5.52 27.49 2.68
CA ASN A 471 5.62 27.24 4.12
C ASN A 471 4.36 26.56 4.69
N TYR A 472 3.19 27.12 4.41
CA TYR A 472 1.92 26.64 4.95
C TYR A 472 1.54 25.28 4.36
N ALA A 473 1.70 25.10 3.05
CA ALA A 473 1.49 23.83 2.37
C ALA A 473 2.43 22.73 2.93
N ALA A 474 3.72 23.02 3.08
CA ALA A 474 4.68 22.11 3.69
C ALA A 474 4.27 21.70 5.11
N ALA A 475 3.93 22.67 5.97
CA ALA A 475 3.54 22.39 7.35
C ALA A 475 2.23 21.58 7.44
N LYS A 476 1.21 21.94 6.65
CA LYS A 476 -0.08 21.24 6.67
C LYS A 476 0.01 19.83 6.07
N ALA A 477 0.84 19.62 5.04
CA ALA A 477 1.15 18.29 4.54
C ALA A 477 1.92 17.45 5.56
N ALA A 478 2.87 18.06 6.29
CA ALA A 478 3.61 17.38 7.34
C ALA A 478 2.71 16.91 8.50
N ILE A 479 1.71 17.70 8.88
CA ILE A 479 0.67 17.27 9.85
C ILE A 479 -0.03 16.00 9.39
N LEU A 480 -0.35 15.87 8.10
CA LEU A 480 -1.03 14.68 7.58
C LEU A 480 -0.14 13.43 7.71
N GLY A 481 1.15 13.53 7.38
CA GLY A 481 2.11 12.42 7.50
C GLY A 481 2.33 12.02 8.96
N PHE A 482 2.51 13.01 9.83
CA PHE A 482 2.57 12.85 11.28
C PHE A 482 1.34 12.12 11.84
N SER A 483 0.15 12.61 11.49
CA SER A 483 -1.13 12.12 12.01
C SER A 483 -1.38 10.67 11.64
N ARG A 484 -1.05 10.27 10.40
CA ARG A 484 -1.16 8.86 9.97
C ARG A 484 -0.28 7.93 10.79
N THR A 485 0.94 8.35 11.12
CA THR A 485 1.82 7.54 11.99
C THR A 485 1.27 7.41 13.40
N ILE A 486 0.90 8.50 14.06
CA ILE A 486 0.38 8.40 15.44
C ILE A 486 -0.98 7.69 15.48
N ALA A 487 -1.76 7.71 14.39
CA ALA A 487 -2.95 6.88 14.27
C ALA A 487 -2.60 5.38 14.31
N ILE A 488 -1.54 4.95 13.61
CA ILE A 488 -1.05 3.57 13.63
C ILE A 488 -0.56 3.18 15.02
N GLU A 489 0.23 4.04 15.68
CA GLU A 489 0.80 3.74 17.00
C GLU A 489 -0.26 3.72 18.10
N GLY A 490 -1.20 4.66 18.05
CA GLY A 490 -2.29 4.81 19.01
C GLY A 490 -3.33 3.69 18.95
N ALA A 491 -3.34 2.92 17.86
CA ALA A 491 -4.35 1.91 17.59
C ALA A 491 -4.52 0.87 18.70
N LYS A 492 -3.41 0.38 19.25
CA LYS A 492 -3.40 -0.63 20.33
C LYS A 492 -3.84 -0.07 21.69
N LYS A 493 -3.93 1.26 21.80
CA LYS A 493 -4.31 1.99 23.02
C LYS A 493 -5.67 2.67 22.89
N GLY A 494 -6.48 2.28 21.90
CA GLY A 494 -7.79 2.89 21.68
C GLY A 494 -7.74 4.38 21.29
N ILE A 495 -6.55 4.90 20.95
CA ILE A 495 -6.38 6.28 20.51
C ILE A 495 -6.75 6.37 19.04
N ILE A 496 -7.57 7.35 18.70
CA ILE A 496 -8.11 7.57 17.37
C ILE A 496 -7.67 8.94 16.90
N VAL A 497 -6.99 8.97 15.74
CA VAL A 497 -6.46 10.20 15.17
C VAL A 497 -7.03 10.35 13.77
N ASN A 498 -7.67 11.49 13.48
CA ASN A 498 -8.16 11.84 12.15
C ASN A 498 -7.73 13.25 11.75
N ILE A 499 -7.80 13.52 10.45
CA ILE A 499 -7.31 14.74 9.84
C ILE A 499 -8.45 15.44 9.10
N ILE A 500 -8.60 16.74 9.31
CA ILE A 500 -9.58 17.58 8.60
C ILE A 500 -8.89 18.66 7.79
N ALA A 501 -9.39 18.92 6.59
CA ALA A 501 -9.04 20.04 5.74
C ALA A 501 -10.28 20.94 5.58
N PRO A 502 -10.46 21.93 6.48
CA PRO A 502 -11.66 22.75 6.50
C PRO A 502 -11.62 23.83 5.40
N HIS A 503 -12.80 24.17 4.88
CA HIS A 503 -13.04 25.33 4.05
C HIS A 503 -14.12 26.20 4.71
N ALA A 504 -13.70 27.35 5.26
CA ALA A 504 -14.58 28.28 5.96
C ALA A 504 -14.03 29.72 5.89
N GLU A 505 -14.92 30.69 6.00
CA GLU A 505 -14.59 32.10 6.20
C GLU A 505 -14.11 32.33 7.65
N THR A 506 -12.87 32.78 7.78
CA THR A 506 -12.18 33.07 9.05
C THR A 506 -11.29 34.30 8.86
N ALA A 507 -10.72 34.83 9.94
CA ALA A 507 -9.73 35.91 9.84
C ALA A 507 -8.56 35.58 8.89
N MET A 508 -8.15 34.29 8.81
CA MET A 508 -7.08 33.83 7.92
C MET A 508 -7.50 33.73 6.45
N THR A 509 -8.79 33.52 6.15
CA THR A 509 -9.27 33.36 4.77
C THR A 509 -9.86 34.66 4.19
N LYS A 510 -10.17 35.66 5.05
CA LYS A 510 -10.60 37.02 4.64
C LYS A 510 -9.59 37.74 3.73
N THR A 511 -8.30 37.45 3.84
CA THR A 511 -7.26 38.03 2.95
C THR A 511 -7.12 37.31 1.62
N ILE A 512 -7.83 36.19 1.42
CA ILE A 512 -7.74 35.33 0.24
C ILE A 512 -8.98 35.44 -0.65
N PHE A 513 -10.17 35.61 -0.06
CA PHE A 513 -11.44 35.69 -0.79
C PHE A 513 -11.75 37.12 -1.27
N GLY A 514 -12.36 37.25 -2.46
CA GLY A 514 -12.85 38.55 -2.96
C GLY A 514 -14.18 38.98 -2.32
N GLU A 515 -14.54 40.27 -2.38
CA GLU A 515 -15.80 40.80 -1.80
C GLU A 515 -17.07 40.07 -2.28
N LYS A 516 -17.08 39.55 -3.52
CA LYS A 516 -18.18 38.74 -4.07
C LYS A 516 -18.25 37.31 -3.51
N GLU A 517 -17.14 36.77 -3.00
CA GLU A 517 -17.08 35.45 -2.36
C GLU A 517 -17.38 35.55 -0.85
N LEU A 518 -17.08 36.69 -0.22
CA LEU A 518 -17.21 36.98 1.21
C LEU A 518 -18.64 37.28 1.69
N ALA A 519 -19.68 36.89 0.94
CA ALA A 519 -21.07 37.10 1.33
C ALA A 519 -21.58 36.06 2.36
N ASN A 520 -20.73 35.65 3.32
CA ASN A 520 -21.05 34.75 4.42
C ASN A 520 -21.57 33.38 3.94
N HIS A 521 -21.01 32.87 2.83
CA HIS A 521 -21.40 31.58 2.28
C HIS A 521 -20.81 30.44 3.10
N PHE A 522 -19.56 30.56 3.58
CA PHE A 522 -18.84 29.46 4.22
C PHE A 522 -18.70 29.65 5.74
N ASP A 523 -19.83 29.69 6.43
CA ASP A 523 -19.89 29.80 7.89
C ASP A 523 -19.14 28.64 8.58
N VAL A 524 -18.39 28.94 9.64
CA VAL A 524 -17.62 27.98 10.45
C VAL A 524 -18.47 26.83 11.03
N ASN A 525 -19.76 27.06 11.25
CA ASN A 525 -20.72 26.04 11.70
C ASN A 525 -20.98 24.96 10.64
N GLN A 526 -20.52 25.13 9.41
CA GLN A 526 -20.58 24.12 8.35
C GLN A 526 -19.41 23.11 8.43
N VAL A 527 -18.53 23.25 9.43
CA VAL A 527 -17.38 22.36 9.66
C VAL A 527 -17.46 21.69 11.03
N SER A 528 -17.74 22.46 12.08
CA SER A 528 -17.71 22.02 13.48
C SER A 528 -18.56 20.78 13.81
N PRO A 529 -19.77 20.58 13.25
CA PRO A 529 -20.53 19.33 13.41
C PRO A 529 -19.72 18.07 13.05
N PHE A 530 -18.93 18.15 11.97
CA PHE A 530 -18.10 17.04 11.52
C PHE A 530 -16.94 16.78 12.50
N VAL A 531 -16.34 17.84 13.04
CA VAL A 531 -15.26 17.75 14.04
C VAL A 531 -15.73 17.08 15.32
N VAL A 532 -16.92 17.45 15.82
CA VAL A 532 -17.54 16.76 16.95
C VAL A 532 -17.75 15.29 16.63
N LEU A 533 -18.31 14.97 15.45
CA LEU A 533 -18.59 13.59 15.05
C LEU A 533 -17.33 12.71 14.99
N LEU A 534 -16.18 13.26 14.59
CA LEU A 534 -14.92 12.51 14.56
C LEU A 534 -14.45 12.05 15.95
N ALA A 535 -14.93 12.70 17.02
CA ALA A 535 -14.58 12.40 18.40
C ALA A 535 -15.59 11.48 19.11
N THR A 536 -16.54 10.87 18.39
CA THR A 536 -17.64 10.10 19.00
C THR A 536 -17.44 8.61 18.90
N LYS A 537 -17.93 7.86 19.89
CA LYS A 537 -17.96 6.39 19.83
C LYS A 537 -18.97 5.88 18.79
N GLU A 538 -20.09 6.57 18.61
CA GLU A 538 -21.15 6.19 17.67
C GLU A 538 -20.62 6.12 16.22
N LEU A 539 -19.71 7.03 15.85
CA LEU A 539 -19.03 6.94 14.57
C LEU A 539 -18.13 5.69 14.50
N GLN A 540 -17.34 5.44 15.54
CA GLN A 540 -16.37 4.34 15.56
C GLN A 540 -17.04 2.96 15.57
N ASP A 541 -18.17 2.84 16.26
CA ASP A 541 -19.00 1.64 16.29
C ASP A 541 -19.65 1.38 14.92
N LYS A 542 -20.01 2.44 14.17
CA LYS A 542 -20.50 2.31 12.80
C LYS A 542 -19.39 1.93 11.82
N LYS A 543 -18.28 2.68 11.83
CA LYS A 543 -17.14 2.48 10.93
C LYS A 543 -15.90 3.13 11.53
N SER A 544 -14.90 2.34 11.91
CA SER A 544 -13.67 2.89 12.48
C SER A 544 -12.98 3.85 11.50
N THR A 545 -12.77 5.09 11.95
CA THR A 545 -12.08 6.13 11.19
C THR A 545 -10.75 6.41 11.88
N ARG A 546 -9.68 5.82 11.37
CA ARG A 546 -8.33 6.03 11.92
C ARG A 546 -7.37 6.40 10.80
N GLY A 547 -6.64 7.49 10.99
CA GLY A 547 -5.71 8.05 10.02
C GLY A 547 -6.38 8.58 8.75
N GLN A 548 -7.69 8.84 8.80
CA GLN A 548 -8.46 9.25 7.62
C GLN A 548 -8.40 10.78 7.43
N LEU A 549 -8.48 11.19 6.16
CA LEU A 549 -8.44 12.58 5.73
C LEU A 549 -9.80 12.99 5.15
N PHE A 550 -10.35 14.07 5.67
CA PHE A 550 -11.63 14.62 5.22
C PHE A 550 -11.50 16.08 4.81
N GLU A 551 -12.15 16.46 3.72
CA GLU A 551 -12.36 17.84 3.31
C GLU A 551 -13.81 18.24 3.62
N VAL A 552 -14.00 19.38 4.28
CA VAL A 552 -15.31 19.78 4.83
C VAL A 552 -15.51 21.28 4.71
N GLY A 553 -16.68 21.69 4.22
CA GLY A 553 -17.09 23.10 4.13
C GLY A 553 -18.27 23.29 3.17
N GLY A 554 -18.99 24.41 3.25
CA GLY A 554 -20.07 24.72 2.29
C GLY A 554 -21.26 23.77 2.35
N GLY A 555 -21.48 23.08 3.47
CA GLY A 555 -22.46 21.99 3.57
C GLY A 555 -22.03 20.70 2.86
N TRP A 556 -20.79 20.58 2.40
CA TRP A 556 -20.23 19.38 1.79
C TRP A 556 -19.19 18.72 2.70
N CYS A 557 -19.20 17.39 2.72
CA CYS A 557 -18.20 16.55 3.39
C CYS A 557 -17.69 15.48 2.42
N GLY A 558 -16.38 15.33 2.27
CA GLY A 558 -15.79 14.29 1.43
C GLY A 558 -14.53 13.68 2.04
N GLN A 559 -14.21 12.45 1.63
CA GLN A 559 -12.99 11.76 2.00
C GLN A 559 -11.95 11.84 0.88
N THR A 560 -10.69 12.08 1.25
CA THR A 560 -9.56 12.10 0.32
C THR A 560 -8.59 10.97 0.66
N ARG A 561 -8.20 10.18 -0.35
CA ARG A 561 -7.29 9.04 -0.23
C ARG A 561 -6.27 9.01 -1.36
N TRP A 562 -5.35 8.06 -1.29
CA TRP A 562 -4.41 7.78 -2.37
C TRP A 562 -5.01 6.84 -3.42
N GLN A 563 -4.72 7.10 -4.69
CA GLN A 563 -4.94 6.19 -5.81
C GLN A 563 -3.63 6.06 -6.58
N ARG A 564 -3.24 4.82 -6.89
CA ARG A 564 -2.03 4.49 -7.65
C ARG A 564 -2.38 3.76 -8.93
N SER A 565 -1.67 4.11 -9.99
CA SER A 565 -1.66 3.35 -11.24
C SER A 565 -1.19 1.90 -11.01
N PRO A 566 -1.58 0.94 -11.87
CA PRO A 566 -0.97 -0.39 -11.89
C PRO A 566 0.55 -0.34 -12.15
N GLY A 567 1.02 0.73 -12.78
CA GLY A 567 2.43 1.02 -13.01
C GLY A 567 3.06 0.18 -14.11
N PHE A 568 4.25 0.58 -14.51
CA PHE A 568 5.15 -0.21 -15.34
C PHE A 568 6.06 -1.05 -14.45
N THR A 569 6.19 -2.34 -14.75
CA THR A 569 7.10 -3.24 -14.03
C THR A 569 8.04 -3.92 -15.00
N THR A 570 9.33 -3.91 -14.68
CA THR A 570 10.36 -4.62 -15.42
C THR A 570 11.33 -5.31 -14.47
N VAL A 571 11.81 -6.47 -14.89
CA VAL A 571 12.79 -7.30 -14.15
C VAL A 571 14.16 -7.26 -14.84
N SER A 572 14.31 -6.40 -15.85
CA SER A 572 15.59 -6.16 -16.51
C SER A 572 16.65 -5.72 -15.50
N ASN A 573 17.86 -6.27 -15.62
CA ASN A 573 19.01 -5.82 -14.85
C ASN A 573 19.43 -4.40 -15.25
N ASN A 574 19.29 -4.05 -16.53
CA ASN A 574 19.62 -2.73 -17.08
C ASN A 574 18.34 -1.94 -17.33
N ILE A 575 17.94 -1.11 -16.37
CA ILE A 575 16.81 -0.19 -16.52
C ILE A 575 17.36 1.19 -16.81
N THR A 576 16.86 1.81 -17.87
CA THR A 576 17.35 3.10 -18.38
C THR A 576 16.21 4.13 -18.42
N PRO A 577 16.47 5.45 -18.28
CA PRO A 577 15.44 6.49 -18.40
C PRO A 577 14.70 6.47 -19.76
N GLU A 578 15.33 5.96 -20.82
CA GLU A 578 14.72 5.74 -22.14
C GLU A 578 13.58 4.71 -22.05
N LEU A 579 13.84 3.56 -21.42
CA LEU A 579 12.83 2.52 -21.18
C LEU A 579 11.63 3.06 -20.39
N ILE A 580 11.87 3.94 -19.40
CA ILE A 580 10.81 4.62 -18.65
C ILE A 580 10.01 5.55 -19.57
N LYS A 581 10.68 6.33 -20.42
CA LYS A 581 10.04 7.20 -21.41
C LYS A 581 9.17 6.42 -22.40
N GLU A 582 9.67 5.29 -22.91
CA GLU A 582 8.95 4.42 -23.85
C GLU A 582 7.72 3.78 -23.22
N ASN A 583 7.77 3.46 -21.92
CA ASN A 583 6.66 2.85 -21.19
C ASN A 583 5.89 3.87 -20.34
N TRP A 584 6.04 5.17 -20.61
CA TRP A 584 5.48 6.23 -19.78
C TRP A 584 3.97 6.11 -19.63
N SER A 585 3.25 5.74 -20.71
CA SER A 585 1.80 5.54 -20.68
C SER A 585 1.35 4.54 -19.63
N LYS A 586 2.14 3.49 -19.34
CA LYS A 586 1.85 2.48 -18.30
C LYS A 586 2.15 3.00 -16.90
N VAL A 587 3.19 3.83 -16.74
CA VAL A 587 3.55 4.46 -15.45
C VAL A 587 2.44 5.38 -14.93
N VAL A 588 1.71 6.01 -15.85
CA VAL A 588 0.65 7.00 -15.54
C VAL A 588 -0.76 6.53 -15.92
N ASP A 589 -0.95 5.22 -16.13
CA ASP A 589 -2.27 4.70 -16.50
C ASP A 589 -3.20 4.60 -15.28
N PHE A 590 -4.26 5.41 -15.28
CA PHE A 590 -5.34 5.36 -14.30
C PHE A 590 -6.68 4.88 -14.90
N LYS A 591 -6.68 4.42 -16.16
CA LYS A 591 -7.87 3.83 -16.80
C LYS A 591 -8.00 2.35 -16.45
N GLY A 592 -6.89 1.66 -16.20
CA GLY A 592 -6.86 0.28 -15.72
C GLY A 592 -7.28 0.12 -14.25
N LYS A 593 -7.16 -1.10 -13.72
CA LYS A 593 -7.50 -1.45 -12.32
C LYS A 593 -6.51 -0.80 -11.34
N THR A 594 -6.83 0.42 -10.91
CA THR A 594 -6.04 1.18 -9.92
C THR A 594 -6.03 0.51 -8.55
N ILE A 595 -5.08 0.92 -7.71
CA ILE A 595 -4.94 0.44 -6.32
C ILE A 595 -5.08 1.65 -5.39
N ASN A 596 -5.68 1.46 -4.21
CA ASN A 596 -5.76 2.48 -3.17
C ASN A 596 -5.01 2.02 -1.91
N PRO A 597 -3.66 2.13 -1.87
CA PRO A 597 -2.89 1.67 -0.72
C PRO A 597 -3.27 2.44 0.54
N LYS A 598 -3.49 1.70 1.65
CA LYS A 598 -3.91 2.29 2.94
C LYS A 598 -2.77 2.37 3.95
N SER A 599 -1.69 1.61 3.73
CA SER A 599 -0.52 1.55 4.60
C SER A 599 0.77 1.36 3.79
N THR A 600 1.90 1.61 4.43
CA THR A 600 3.24 1.33 3.87
C THR A 600 3.35 -0.16 3.50
N GLN A 601 2.79 -1.05 4.33
CA GLN A 601 2.78 -2.49 4.11
C GLN A 601 1.94 -2.87 2.88
N ASP A 602 0.73 -2.33 2.75
CA ASP A 602 -0.16 -2.60 1.61
C ASP A 602 0.49 -2.17 0.29
N SER A 603 1.07 -0.96 0.28
CA SER A 603 1.77 -0.44 -0.91
C SER A 603 2.95 -1.34 -1.29
N SER A 604 3.80 -1.67 -0.31
CA SER A 604 4.99 -2.49 -0.52
C SER A 604 4.63 -3.89 -1.02
N MET A 605 3.67 -4.55 -0.38
CA MET A 605 3.21 -5.88 -0.78
C MET A 605 2.67 -5.89 -2.20
N ALA A 606 1.83 -4.92 -2.57
CA ALA A 606 1.28 -4.82 -3.91
C ALA A 606 2.38 -4.62 -4.96
N ILE A 607 3.38 -3.78 -4.70
CA ILE A 607 4.51 -3.58 -5.62
C ILE A 607 5.32 -4.88 -5.76
N LEU A 608 5.65 -5.53 -4.65
CA LEU A 608 6.50 -6.72 -4.63
C LEU A 608 5.81 -7.91 -5.28
N GLN A 609 4.49 -8.05 -5.13
CA GLN A 609 3.69 -9.04 -5.86
C GLN A 609 3.78 -8.81 -7.37
N THR A 610 3.65 -7.57 -7.84
CA THR A 610 3.79 -7.26 -9.27
C THR A 610 5.19 -7.60 -9.79
N VAL A 611 6.24 -7.27 -9.04
CA VAL A 611 7.64 -7.60 -9.39
C VAL A 611 7.88 -9.12 -9.41
N GLN A 612 7.30 -9.85 -8.47
CA GLN A 612 7.39 -11.31 -8.39
C GLN A 612 6.66 -11.97 -9.56
N MET A 613 5.45 -11.51 -9.89
CA MET A 613 4.70 -11.98 -11.06
C MET A 613 5.47 -11.71 -12.36
N ALA A 614 6.13 -10.56 -12.47
CA ALA A 614 6.98 -10.25 -13.62
C ALA A 614 8.18 -11.20 -13.73
N HIS A 615 8.83 -11.57 -12.60
CA HIS A 615 9.90 -12.57 -12.59
C HIS A 615 9.39 -13.95 -13.03
N MET A 616 8.22 -14.37 -12.53
CA MET A 616 7.61 -15.65 -12.90
C MET A 616 7.29 -15.71 -14.40
N ARG A 617 6.73 -14.63 -14.96
CA ARG A 617 6.46 -14.52 -16.41
C ARG A 617 7.73 -14.61 -17.26
N GLN A 618 8.82 -14.00 -16.79
CA GLN A 618 10.12 -14.08 -17.48
C GLN A 618 10.70 -15.50 -17.43
N GLN A 619 10.62 -16.19 -16.29
CA GLN A 619 11.14 -17.55 -16.13
C GLN A 619 10.29 -18.60 -16.84
N ALA A 620 8.98 -18.37 -16.97
CA ALA A 620 8.06 -19.24 -17.73
C ALA A 620 8.23 -19.13 -19.26
N SER A 621 9.08 -18.24 -19.75
CA SER A 621 9.41 -18.09 -21.18
C SER A 621 10.83 -18.60 -21.47
N PRO A 622 11.07 -19.91 -21.67
CA PRO A 622 12.38 -20.37 -22.11
C PRO A 622 12.49 -20.21 -23.63
N THR A 623 13.15 -19.13 -24.05
CA THR A 623 13.98 -18.88 -25.25
C THR A 623 13.70 -17.48 -25.81
N ALA A 624 14.62 -16.56 -25.59
CA ALA A 624 14.69 -15.31 -26.34
C ALA A 624 16.13 -14.78 -26.39
N ASP A 625 17.04 -15.60 -26.91
CA ASP A 625 18.03 -15.05 -27.84
C ASP A 625 17.48 -15.31 -29.23
N THR A 626 17.32 -14.24 -30.02
CA THR A 626 16.67 -14.12 -31.34
C THR A 626 15.14 -13.95 -31.34
N ALA A 627 14.69 -12.70 -31.32
CA ALA A 627 13.73 -12.14 -32.28
C ALA A 627 13.35 -10.72 -31.86
N ALA A 628 13.81 -9.75 -32.64
CA ALA A 628 13.29 -8.40 -32.62
C ALA A 628 11.84 -8.39 -33.13
N ALA A 629 11.04 -7.48 -32.57
CA ALA A 629 9.86 -6.85 -33.14
C ALA A 629 8.79 -7.78 -33.77
N THR A 630 7.67 -7.94 -33.08
CA THR A 630 6.34 -7.65 -33.67
C THR A 630 5.29 -7.54 -32.56
N GLU A 631 4.67 -6.37 -32.48
CA GLU A 631 3.39 -6.16 -31.80
C GLU A 631 2.26 -6.82 -32.61
N GLY A 632 1.17 -7.23 -31.93
CA GLY A 632 -0.13 -7.38 -32.58
C GLY A 632 -0.96 -8.58 -32.16
N ASN A 633 -2.17 -8.27 -31.68
CA ASN A 633 -3.35 -9.13 -31.47
C ASN A 633 -3.37 -10.09 -30.26
N GLU A 634 -4.06 -9.61 -29.22
CA GLU A 634 -4.82 -10.44 -28.30
C GLU A 634 -5.76 -11.39 -29.05
N SER A 635 -5.50 -12.69 -28.93
CA SER A 635 -6.51 -13.73 -29.11
C SER A 635 -6.32 -14.81 -28.04
N LYS A 636 -7.44 -15.32 -27.54
CA LYS A 636 -7.58 -16.30 -26.46
C LYS A 636 -6.99 -17.68 -26.82
N GLY A 637 -5.67 -17.80 -26.89
CA GLY A 637 -4.94 -19.06 -27.05
C GLY A 637 -4.31 -19.52 -25.72
N GLY A 638 -4.68 -20.71 -25.23
CA GLY A 638 -4.10 -21.27 -24.00
C GLY A 638 -2.56 -21.40 -24.05
N THR A 639 -1.90 -21.29 -22.90
CA THR A 639 -0.42 -21.29 -22.80
C THR A 639 0.17 -22.69 -22.85
N ILE A 640 1.36 -22.83 -23.44
CA ILE A 640 2.08 -24.10 -23.61
C ILE A 640 2.93 -24.42 -22.35
N PHE A 641 2.80 -25.66 -21.84
CA PHE A 641 3.66 -26.26 -20.81
C PHE A 641 4.35 -27.49 -21.41
N LYS A 642 5.66 -27.64 -21.23
CA LYS A 642 6.43 -28.79 -21.73
C LYS A 642 7.02 -29.54 -20.56
N TYR A 643 6.86 -30.86 -20.56
CA TYR A 643 7.51 -31.75 -19.61
C TYR A 643 8.17 -32.93 -20.34
N THR A 644 9.19 -33.46 -19.70
CA THR A 644 10.04 -34.56 -20.18
C THR A 644 10.07 -35.68 -19.15
N ASP A 645 10.73 -36.80 -19.48
CA ASP A 645 10.89 -37.92 -18.55
C ASP A 645 11.55 -37.49 -17.23
N ARG A 646 12.44 -36.49 -17.27
CA ARG A 646 13.02 -35.84 -16.08
C ARG A 646 11.94 -35.29 -15.14
N ASP A 647 10.96 -34.59 -15.68
CA ASP A 647 9.90 -33.95 -14.89
C ASP A 647 8.92 -34.98 -14.33
N SER A 648 8.67 -36.05 -15.08
CA SER A 648 7.92 -37.23 -14.61
C SER A 648 8.62 -37.94 -13.46
N ILE A 649 9.93 -38.20 -13.56
CA ILE A 649 10.74 -38.79 -12.48
C ILE A 649 10.75 -37.86 -11.26
N LEU A 650 10.97 -36.56 -11.47
CA LEU A 650 11.00 -35.57 -10.40
C LEU A 650 9.68 -35.53 -9.63
N TYR A 651 8.54 -35.55 -10.33
CA TYR A 651 7.24 -35.63 -9.70
C TYR A 651 7.05 -36.95 -8.94
N ASN A 652 7.36 -38.08 -9.57
CA ASN A 652 7.22 -39.40 -8.95
C ASN A 652 8.02 -39.49 -7.65
N LEU A 653 9.27 -39.03 -7.64
CA LEU A 653 10.09 -38.92 -6.42
C LEU A 653 9.45 -37.95 -5.40
N GLY A 654 8.94 -36.81 -5.88
CA GLY A 654 8.22 -35.82 -5.07
C GLY A 654 6.97 -36.36 -4.38
N VAL A 655 6.35 -37.42 -4.88
CA VAL A 655 5.21 -38.11 -4.26
C VAL A 655 5.57 -39.47 -3.63
N GLY A 656 6.86 -39.67 -3.34
CA GLY A 656 7.33 -40.78 -2.51
C GLY A 656 7.68 -42.06 -3.26
N CYS A 657 7.80 -42.03 -4.60
CA CYS A 657 8.46 -43.13 -5.32
C CYS A 657 9.94 -43.22 -4.94
N THR A 658 10.48 -44.43 -4.93
CA THR A 658 11.85 -44.70 -4.52
C THR A 658 12.67 -45.30 -5.67
N SER A 659 14.00 -45.31 -5.52
CA SER A 659 14.92 -45.94 -6.48
C SER A 659 14.69 -47.44 -6.68
N LYS A 660 13.91 -48.10 -5.82
CA LYS A 660 13.52 -49.51 -5.97
C LYS A 660 12.35 -49.70 -6.95
N GLU A 661 11.71 -48.62 -7.36
CA GLU A 661 10.52 -48.63 -8.21
C GLU A 661 10.89 -48.06 -9.58
N LEU A 662 11.66 -48.83 -10.36
CA LEU A 662 12.24 -48.39 -11.63
C LEU A 662 11.19 -47.91 -12.64
N LYS A 663 9.99 -48.53 -12.65
CA LYS A 663 8.82 -48.08 -13.43
C LYS A 663 8.43 -46.61 -13.19
N TYR A 664 8.89 -45.99 -12.11
CA TYR A 664 8.65 -44.57 -11.79
C TYR A 664 9.90 -43.70 -11.82
N THR A 665 11.09 -44.28 -11.77
CA THR A 665 12.34 -43.54 -11.51
C THR A 665 13.41 -43.72 -12.58
N TYR A 666 13.17 -44.57 -13.57
CA TYR A 666 14.13 -44.86 -14.64
C TYR A 666 13.44 -44.87 -16.01
N GLU A 667 13.84 -43.94 -16.86
CA GLU A 667 13.25 -43.70 -18.18
C GLU A 667 13.42 -44.85 -19.18
N ASN A 668 14.43 -45.72 -19.00
CA ASN A 668 14.62 -46.90 -19.85
C ASN A 668 14.00 -48.18 -19.27
N ASP A 669 13.28 -48.11 -18.14
CA ASP A 669 12.46 -49.24 -17.69
C ASP A 669 11.33 -49.49 -18.71
N SER A 670 11.10 -50.75 -19.11
CA SER A 670 10.09 -51.08 -20.12
C SER A 670 8.65 -50.76 -19.68
N LYS A 671 8.44 -50.43 -18.40
CA LYS A 671 7.17 -50.02 -17.80
C LYS A 671 7.23 -48.59 -17.25
N PHE A 672 8.21 -47.78 -17.68
CA PHE A 672 8.36 -46.41 -17.25
C PHE A 672 7.07 -45.60 -17.47
N GLN A 673 6.60 -44.96 -16.42
CA GLN A 673 5.36 -44.19 -16.44
C GLN A 673 5.38 -43.06 -15.43
N VAL A 674 4.57 -42.04 -15.70
CA VAL A 674 4.23 -41.00 -14.72
C VAL A 674 2.97 -41.40 -13.97
N LEU A 675 2.92 -41.13 -12.66
CA LEU A 675 1.72 -41.40 -11.88
C LEU A 675 0.52 -40.58 -12.40
N PRO A 676 -0.70 -41.16 -12.45
CA PRO A 676 -1.89 -40.45 -12.94
C PRO A 676 -2.17 -39.11 -12.27
N SER A 677 -1.81 -38.96 -10.99
CA SER A 677 -1.94 -37.71 -10.23
C SER A 677 -1.10 -36.56 -10.78
N PHE A 678 -0.14 -36.81 -11.67
CA PHE A 678 0.57 -35.78 -12.42
C PHE A 678 -0.36 -34.90 -13.27
N ALA A 679 -1.61 -35.34 -13.52
CA ALA A 679 -2.64 -34.57 -14.21
C ALA A 679 -2.87 -33.15 -13.65
N VAL A 680 -2.54 -32.92 -12.38
CA VAL A 680 -2.65 -31.60 -11.73
C VAL A 680 -1.50 -30.65 -12.09
N ILE A 681 -0.34 -31.18 -12.52
CA ILE A 681 0.88 -30.40 -12.75
C ILE A 681 0.74 -29.47 -13.97
N PRO A 682 0.25 -29.92 -15.13
CA PRO A 682 0.04 -29.03 -16.29
C PRO A 682 -0.93 -27.87 -16.03
N CYS A 683 -1.96 -28.04 -15.18
CA CYS A 683 -2.87 -26.94 -14.89
C CYS A 683 -2.28 -25.94 -13.89
N MET A 684 -1.50 -26.41 -12.91
CA MET A 684 -0.81 -25.53 -11.95
C MET A 684 0.26 -24.65 -12.60
N ASN A 685 0.96 -25.16 -13.60
CA ASN A 685 2.07 -24.46 -14.25
C ASN A 685 1.67 -23.65 -15.50
N SER A 686 0.39 -23.66 -15.88
CA SER A 686 -0.06 -22.91 -17.07
C SER A 686 -0.27 -21.42 -16.75
N ALA A 687 0.19 -20.52 -17.62
CA ALA A 687 -0.10 -19.09 -17.49
C ALA A 687 -1.58 -18.73 -17.79
N ALA A 688 -2.37 -19.72 -18.23
CA ALA A 688 -3.82 -19.64 -18.38
C ALA A 688 -4.58 -19.79 -17.04
N SER A 689 -3.91 -19.66 -15.90
CA SER A 689 -4.53 -19.72 -14.57
C SER A 689 -5.68 -18.72 -14.41
N LEU A 690 -6.71 -19.09 -13.65
CA LEU A 690 -7.81 -18.18 -13.33
C LEU A 690 -7.30 -16.94 -12.60
N ASP A 691 -7.64 -15.75 -13.10
CA ASP A 691 -7.43 -14.52 -12.37
C ASP A 691 -8.47 -14.40 -11.25
N MET A 692 -8.12 -14.96 -10.09
CA MET A 692 -8.98 -14.93 -8.90
C MET A 692 -9.31 -13.50 -8.48
N SER A 693 -8.43 -12.52 -8.76
CA SER A 693 -8.64 -11.12 -8.42
C SER A 693 -9.70 -10.43 -9.28
N GLU A 694 -10.03 -10.99 -10.45
CA GLU A 694 -11.15 -10.54 -11.27
C GLU A 694 -12.47 -11.17 -10.83
N LEU A 695 -12.43 -12.38 -10.27
CA LEU A 695 -13.61 -13.13 -9.86
C LEU A 695 -14.15 -12.66 -8.49
N VAL A 696 -13.29 -12.14 -7.61
CA VAL A 696 -13.67 -11.74 -6.24
C VAL A 696 -13.11 -10.37 -5.86
N GLU A 697 -13.81 -9.67 -4.97
CA GLU A 697 -13.39 -8.46 -4.28
C GLU A 697 -12.56 -8.80 -3.04
N ASP A 698 -11.71 -7.87 -2.60
CA ASP A 698 -10.87 -8.03 -1.41
C ASP A 698 -9.96 -9.28 -1.45
N PHE A 699 -9.55 -9.70 -2.66
CA PHE A 699 -8.70 -10.88 -2.85
C PHE A 699 -7.36 -10.75 -2.12
N ASN A 700 -7.08 -11.71 -1.24
CA ASN A 700 -5.78 -11.86 -0.59
C ASN A 700 -5.28 -13.28 -0.84
N TYR A 701 -4.20 -13.41 -1.60
CA TYR A 701 -3.60 -14.71 -1.94
C TYR A 701 -3.18 -15.51 -0.70
N SER A 702 -2.71 -14.85 0.36
CA SER A 702 -2.30 -15.51 1.63
C SER A 702 -3.49 -16.13 2.39
N MET A 703 -4.70 -15.77 2.01
CA MET A 703 -5.95 -16.25 2.61
C MET A 703 -6.66 -17.30 1.76
N LEU A 704 -6.06 -17.68 0.62
CA LEU A 704 -6.54 -18.73 -0.27
C LEU A 704 -6.16 -20.10 0.29
N LEU A 705 -7.16 -20.97 0.42
CA LEU A 705 -7.01 -22.37 0.80
C LEU A 705 -7.51 -23.25 -0.35
N HIS A 706 -6.71 -24.23 -0.76
CA HIS A 706 -7.14 -25.24 -1.71
C HIS A 706 -7.96 -26.30 -0.96
N GLY A 707 -9.27 -26.36 -1.22
CA GLY A 707 -10.21 -27.16 -0.44
C GLY A 707 -10.51 -28.55 -1.03
N GLU A 708 -10.66 -28.64 -2.35
CA GLU A 708 -10.95 -29.90 -3.04
C GLU A 708 -10.22 -29.96 -4.38
N GLN A 709 -9.86 -31.17 -4.79
CA GLN A 709 -9.30 -31.44 -6.11
C GLN A 709 -10.05 -32.60 -6.76
N TYR A 710 -10.35 -32.44 -8.05
CA TYR A 710 -10.83 -33.50 -8.91
C TYR A 710 -10.05 -33.51 -10.22
N PHE A 711 -9.78 -34.69 -10.76
CA PHE A 711 -9.31 -34.82 -12.13
C PHE A 711 -9.84 -36.08 -12.81
N ASN A 712 -9.89 -36.02 -14.14
CA ASN A 712 -10.27 -37.11 -15.04
C ASN A 712 -9.27 -37.19 -16.19
N LEU A 713 -8.67 -38.37 -16.37
CA LEU A 713 -7.85 -38.73 -17.51
C LEU A 713 -8.76 -39.23 -18.65
N THR A 714 -8.73 -38.52 -19.77
CA THR A 714 -9.67 -38.77 -20.86
C THR A 714 -9.42 -40.15 -21.48
N ASN A 715 -10.49 -40.91 -21.74
CA ASN A 715 -10.48 -42.28 -22.28
C ASN A 715 -9.75 -43.34 -21.44
N GLY A 716 -9.44 -43.08 -20.17
CA GLY A 716 -8.74 -44.03 -19.30
C GLY A 716 -7.29 -44.31 -19.72
N GLU A 717 -6.73 -43.49 -20.60
CA GLU A 717 -5.34 -43.56 -21.02
C GLU A 717 -4.43 -42.91 -19.98
N GLN A 718 -3.23 -43.48 -19.81
CA GLN A 718 -2.19 -42.86 -18.99
C GLN A 718 -1.64 -41.60 -19.67
N LEU A 719 -1.20 -40.64 -18.87
CA LEU A 719 -0.46 -39.49 -19.39
C LEU A 719 0.87 -39.97 -20.01
N PRO A 720 1.30 -39.39 -21.14
CA PRO A 720 2.63 -39.66 -21.66
C PRO A 720 3.70 -39.22 -20.64
N THR A 721 4.89 -39.80 -20.71
CA THR A 721 6.02 -39.43 -19.81
C THR A 721 6.75 -38.16 -20.28
N SER A 722 6.48 -37.74 -21.52
CA SER A 722 6.90 -36.45 -22.04
C SER A 722 5.83 -35.90 -22.98
N ALA A 723 5.52 -34.62 -22.86
CA ALA A 723 4.63 -33.95 -23.81
C ALA A 723 4.79 -32.44 -23.77
N THR A 724 4.37 -31.83 -24.86
CA THR A 724 4.06 -30.41 -24.92
C THR A 724 2.55 -30.28 -24.85
N VAL A 725 2.03 -29.65 -23.81
CA VAL A 725 0.60 -29.56 -23.53
C VAL A 725 0.13 -28.11 -23.44
N ARG A 726 -1.15 -27.88 -23.69
CA ARG A 726 -1.80 -26.57 -23.61
C ARG A 726 -2.98 -26.68 -22.68
N THR A 727 -3.09 -25.78 -21.70
CA THR A 727 -4.21 -25.77 -20.75
C THR A 727 -5.13 -24.58 -21.00
N GLU A 728 -6.43 -24.83 -20.97
CA GLU A 728 -7.50 -23.82 -20.95
C GLU A 728 -8.17 -23.83 -19.58
N ALA A 729 -8.42 -22.64 -19.00
CA ALA A 729 -9.10 -22.50 -17.72
C ALA A 729 -10.42 -21.73 -17.85
N ALA A 730 -11.41 -22.10 -17.03
CA ALA A 730 -12.67 -21.37 -16.91
C ALA A 730 -13.23 -21.44 -15.47
N PRO A 731 -13.85 -20.37 -14.96
CA PRO A 731 -14.54 -20.42 -13.68
C PRO A 731 -15.84 -21.21 -13.83
N LEU A 732 -15.97 -22.30 -13.08
CA LEU A 732 -17.16 -23.16 -13.09
C LEU A 732 -18.17 -22.74 -12.02
N GLN A 733 -17.69 -22.24 -10.88
CA GLN A 733 -18.50 -21.82 -9.77
C GLN A 733 -17.82 -20.65 -9.05
N VAL A 734 -18.58 -19.62 -8.69
CA VAL A 734 -18.09 -18.47 -7.91
C VAL A 734 -19.21 -18.09 -6.94
N ILE A 735 -18.99 -18.30 -5.65
CA ILE A 735 -20.01 -18.16 -4.61
C ILE A 735 -19.51 -17.24 -3.51
N ASP A 736 -20.37 -16.29 -3.13
CA ASP A 736 -20.18 -15.52 -1.90
C ASP A 736 -20.65 -16.32 -0.67
N LYS A 737 -19.87 -16.30 0.41
CA LYS A 737 -20.24 -16.88 1.71
C LYS A 737 -20.54 -15.77 2.71
N ASN A 738 -21.67 -15.10 2.49
CA ASN A 738 -22.23 -14.08 3.37
C ASN A 738 -21.25 -12.93 3.67
N GLY A 739 -20.49 -12.52 2.66
CA GLY A 739 -19.50 -11.45 2.73
C GLY A 739 -18.25 -11.78 3.56
N LYS A 740 -18.09 -13.02 4.03
CA LYS A 740 -16.97 -13.43 4.90
C LYS A 740 -15.90 -14.24 4.15
N ALA A 741 -16.26 -14.87 3.04
CA ALA A 741 -15.35 -15.63 2.19
C ALA A 741 -15.95 -15.82 0.79
N ALA A 742 -15.10 -16.16 -0.18
CA ALA A 742 -15.51 -16.58 -1.50
C ALA A 742 -15.12 -18.04 -1.76
N ILE A 743 -15.95 -18.78 -2.50
CA ILE A 743 -15.59 -20.07 -3.09
C ILE A 743 -15.47 -19.90 -4.59
N ILE A 744 -14.33 -20.30 -5.15
CA ILE A 744 -14.12 -20.39 -6.59
C ILE A 744 -13.83 -21.84 -6.94
N VAL A 745 -14.56 -22.39 -7.92
CA VAL A 745 -14.19 -23.64 -8.56
C VAL A 745 -13.70 -23.34 -9.96
N GLY A 746 -12.45 -23.68 -10.22
CA GLY A 746 -11.83 -23.57 -11.53
C GLY A 746 -11.83 -24.89 -12.29
N GLY A 747 -12.21 -24.86 -13.56
CA GLY A 747 -12.14 -25.99 -14.48
C GLY A 747 -10.97 -25.81 -15.44
N PHE A 748 -10.20 -26.88 -15.66
CA PHE A 748 -9.01 -26.85 -16.51
C PHE A 748 -9.02 -28.02 -17.49
N LYS A 749 -8.91 -27.73 -18.79
CA LYS A 749 -8.78 -28.74 -19.85
C LYS A 749 -7.36 -28.70 -20.40
N THR A 750 -6.65 -29.81 -20.30
CA THR A 750 -5.27 -29.94 -20.77
C THR A 750 -5.24 -30.81 -22.03
N PHE A 751 -4.74 -30.23 -23.12
CA PHE A 751 -4.65 -30.84 -24.43
C PHE A 751 -3.18 -31.10 -24.79
N ASP A 752 -2.91 -32.16 -25.53
CA ASP A 752 -1.65 -32.27 -26.26
C ASP A 752 -1.56 -31.13 -27.29
N ALA A 753 -0.48 -30.36 -27.27
CA ALA A 753 -0.37 -29.13 -28.04
C ALA A 753 -0.22 -29.37 -29.55
N LYS A 754 0.22 -30.57 -29.98
CA LYS A 754 0.41 -30.90 -31.40
C LYS A 754 -0.85 -31.51 -32.00
N THR A 755 -1.45 -32.46 -31.30
CA THR A 755 -2.59 -33.25 -31.78
C THR A 755 -3.94 -32.65 -31.38
N ASN A 756 -3.94 -31.70 -30.44
CA ASN A 756 -5.13 -31.13 -29.80
C ASN A 756 -6.01 -32.18 -29.10
N LYS A 757 -5.46 -33.37 -28.80
CA LYS A 757 -6.13 -34.43 -28.04
C LYS A 757 -6.28 -33.99 -26.58
N LEU A 758 -7.49 -34.09 -26.02
CA LEU A 758 -7.70 -33.84 -24.59
C LEU A 758 -7.05 -34.97 -23.77
N LEU A 759 -6.14 -34.61 -22.86
CA LEU A 759 -5.41 -35.54 -22.00
C LEU A 759 -6.05 -35.61 -20.61
N ALA A 760 -6.35 -34.46 -20.01
CA ALA A 760 -6.90 -34.38 -18.66
C ALA A 760 -7.90 -33.24 -18.51
N TYR A 761 -8.88 -33.44 -17.65
CA TYR A 761 -9.78 -32.41 -17.14
C TYR A 761 -9.68 -32.33 -15.62
N ASN A 762 -9.42 -31.13 -15.09
CA ASN A 762 -9.27 -30.89 -13.65
C ASN A 762 -10.35 -29.92 -13.14
N GLU A 763 -10.77 -30.09 -11.89
CA GLU A 763 -11.50 -29.09 -11.11
C GLU A 763 -10.78 -28.83 -9.78
N GLY A 764 -10.45 -27.57 -9.50
CA GLY A 764 -9.90 -27.15 -8.23
C GLY A 764 -10.87 -26.23 -7.48
N THR A 765 -11.19 -26.57 -6.23
CA THR A 765 -11.99 -25.72 -5.34
C THR A 765 -11.07 -24.90 -4.45
N TYR A 766 -11.26 -23.59 -4.45
CA TYR A 766 -10.48 -22.61 -3.69
C TYR A 766 -11.41 -21.82 -2.76
N PHE A 767 -11.06 -21.79 -1.47
CA PHE A 767 -11.75 -21.02 -0.44
C PHE A 767 -10.90 -19.82 -0.04
N ILE A 768 -11.41 -18.61 -0.29
CA ILE A 768 -10.66 -17.36 -0.08
C ILE A 768 -11.30 -16.61 1.07
N ARG A 769 -10.63 -16.62 2.23
CA ARG A 769 -11.14 -15.94 3.44
C ARG A 769 -11.07 -14.41 3.29
N GLY A 770 -12.12 -13.73 3.70
CA GLY A 770 -12.21 -12.26 3.65
C GLY A 770 -12.56 -11.68 2.29
N ALA A 771 -12.54 -12.49 1.22
CA ALA A 771 -12.97 -12.08 -0.10
C ALA A 771 -14.50 -12.08 -0.21
N ARG A 772 -15.02 -11.23 -1.10
CA ARG A 772 -16.46 -11.09 -1.40
C ARG A 772 -16.74 -11.28 -2.88
N VAL A 773 -17.92 -11.76 -3.24
CA VAL A 773 -18.31 -11.90 -4.65
C VAL A 773 -19.48 -10.97 -4.97
N ALA A 774 -19.26 -10.02 -5.87
CA ALA A 774 -20.31 -9.15 -6.37
C ALA A 774 -21.46 -9.99 -6.97
N PRO A 775 -22.75 -9.59 -6.78
CA PRO A 775 -23.89 -10.37 -7.26
C PRO A 775 -23.83 -10.74 -8.75
N ASN A 776 -23.31 -9.84 -9.59
CA ASN A 776 -23.15 -10.05 -11.04
C ASN A 776 -21.98 -10.97 -11.43
N LYS A 777 -21.09 -11.31 -10.50
CA LYS A 777 -19.96 -12.23 -10.69
C LYS A 777 -20.22 -13.63 -10.15
N GLN A 778 -21.33 -13.83 -9.44
CA GLN A 778 -21.67 -15.16 -8.91
C GLN A 778 -22.01 -16.12 -10.04
N ILE A 779 -21.39 -17.29 -10.00
CA ILE A 779 -21.67 -18.40 -10.91
C ILE A 779 -22.18 -19.56 -10.04
N ILE A 780 -23.48 -19.78 -10.07
CA ILE A 780 -24.16 -20.83 -9.30
C ILE A 780 -24.87 -21.76 -10.27
N ASP A 781 -24.10 -22.57 -10.98
CA ASP A 781 -24.64 -23.59 -11.88
C ASP A 781 -23.92 -24.92 -11.66
N PRO A 782 -24.51 -25.86 -10.88
CA PRO A 782 -23.89 -27.15 -10.62
C PRO A 782 -23.76 -28.01 -11.89
N LYS A 783 -24.48 -27.69 -12.98
CA LYS A 783 -24.35 -28.42 -14.26
C LYS A 783 -23.03 -28.16 -14.97
N ARG A 784 -22.28 -27.11 -14.58
CA ARG A 784 -20.94 -26.80 -15.10
C ARG A 784 -19.84 -27.68 -14.53
N ARG A 785 -20.14 -28.46 -13.49
CA ARG A 785 -19.18 -29.33 -12.79
C ARG A 785 -19.41 -30.80 -13.13
N SER A 786 -18.35 -31.59 -13.05
CA SER A 786 -18.43 -33.05 -13.19
C SER A 786 -19.33 -33.64 -12.11
N LYS A 787 -20.17 -34.60 -12.50
CA LYS A 787 -21.03 -35.36 -11.57
C LYS A 787 -20.20 -36.07 -10.50
N PHE A 788 -19.04 -36.61 -10.88
CA PHE A 788 -18.12 -37.26 -9.94
C PHE A 788 -17.50 -36.23 -8.98
N ALA A 789 -17.14 -35.04 -9.48
CA ALA A 789 -16.57 -33.97 -8.67
C ALA A 789 -17.52 -33.46 -7.57
N ILE A 790 -18.83 -33.51 -7.78
CA ILE A 790 -19.84 -33.07 -6.79
C ILE A 790 -20.42 -34.21 -5.93
N GLN A 791 -20.22 -35.47 -6.32
CA GLN A 791 -20.69 -36.64 -5.56
C GLN A 791 -19.97 -36.76 -4.20
N SER A 792 -20.68 -37.22 -3.16
CA SER A 792 -20.07 -37.49 -1.85
C SER A 792 -19.56 -38.92 -1.76
N PHE A 793 -18.32 -39.09 -1.26
CA PHE A 793 -17.62 -40.35 -1.07
C PHE A 793 -17.12 -40.46 0.38
N LYS A 794 -18.04 -40.60 1.34
CA LYS A 794 -17.68 -40.78 2.74
C LYS A 794 -17.10 -42.17 2.98
N ALA A 795 -16.03 -42.25 3.77
CA ALA A 795 -15.48 -43.52 4.22
C ALA A 795 -16.54 -44.33 4.99
N PRO A 796 -16.75 -45.63 4.67
CA PRO A 796 -17.62 -46.51 5.44
C PRO A 796 -17.17 -46.60 6.90
N THR A 797 -18.10 -46.46 7.84
CA THR A 797 -17.84 -46.60 9.29
C THR A 797 -18.28 -47.95 9.84
N ASN A 798 -18.98 -48.75 9.03
CA ASN A 798 -19.60 -50.02 9.41
C ASN A 798 -18.85 -51.25 8.90
N ARG A 799 -17.66 -51.08 8.29
CA ARG A 799 -16.80 -52.19 7.85
C ARG A 799 -15.32 -51.77 7.79
N GLU A 800 -14.44 -52.73 8.01
CA GLU A 800 -12.99 -52.58 7.86
C GLU A 800 -12.59 -52.26 6.41
N PRO A 801 -11.46 -51.55 6.19
CA PRO A 801 -10.95 -51.26 4.86
C PRO A 801 -10.47 -52.52 4.14
N ASP A 802 -10.67 -52.57 2.82
CA ASP A 802 -10.18 -53.65 1.96
C ASP A 802 -8.66 -53.52 1.70
N PHE A 803 -8.11 -52.33 1.96
CA PHE A 803 -6.68 -52.04 1.88
C PHE A 803 -6.30 -50.97 2.90
N GLU A 804 -5.25 -51.23 3.66
CA GLU A 804 -4.62 -50.29 4.57
C GLU A 804 -3.10 -50.34 4.39
N VAL A 805 -2.47 -49.18 4.28
CA VAL A 805 -1.01 -49.06 4.21
C VAL A 805 -0.54 -47.79 4.92
N GLU A 806 0.60 -47.89 5.61
CA GLU A 806 1.31 -46.75 6.16
C GLU A 806 2.47 -46.36 5.23
N VAL A 807 2.56 -45.09 4.89
CA VAL A 807 3.59 -44.50 4.04
C VAL A 807 4.28 -43.39 4.83
N SER A 808 5.60 -43.49 4.97
CA SER A 808 6.39 -42.45 5.63
C SER A 808 6.78 -41.38 4.62
N THR A 809 6.58 -40.10 4.96
CA THR A 809 7.10 -38.99 4.16
C THR A 809 8.52 -38.64 4.60
N SER A 810 9.35 -38.12 3.69
CA SER A 810 10.64 -37.54 4.05
C SER A 810 10.45 -36.18 4.74
N GLU A 811 11.39 -35.77 5.60
CA GLU A 811 11.46 -34.39 6.08
C GLU A 811 11.64 -33.39 4.92
N ASP A 812 12.26 -33.83 3.83
CA ASP A 812 12.46 -33.05 2.60
C ASP A 812 11.34 -33.23 1.57
N GLN A 813 10.24 -33.92 1.90
CA GLN A 813 9.21 -34.28 0.92
C GLN A 813 8.60 -33.04 0.24
N ALA A 814 8.32 -31.99 1.00
CA ALA A 814 7.82 -30.72 0.47
C ALA A 814 8.88 -29.97 -0.35
N ALA A 815 10.17 -30.07 0.04
CA ALA A 815 11.29 -29.47 -0.67
C ALA A 815 11.50 -30.09 -2.06
N LEU A 816 11.20 -31.39 -2.19
CA LEU A 816 11.26 -32.12 -3.44
C LEU A 816 10.02 -31.89 -4.30
N TYR A 817 8.81 -32.06 -3.74
CA TYR A 817 7.54 -31.95 -4.48
C TYR A 817 7.35 -30.57 -5.12
N ARG A 818 7.75 -29.49 -4.43
CA ARG A 818 7.64 -28.12 -4.97
C ARG A 818 8.35 -27.92 -6.31
N LEU A 819 9.38 -28.73 -6.61
CA LEU A 819 10.12 -28.64 -7.87
C LEU A 819 9.28 -29.09 -9.09
N SER A 820 8.14 -29.73 -8.85
CA SER A 820 7.15 -30.05 -9.89
C SER A 820 6.23 -28.87 -10.25
N GLY A 821 6.36 -27.70 -9.58
CA GLY A 821 5.69 -26.47 -10.01
C GLY A 821 4.99 -25.65 -8.93
N ASP A 822 4.86 -26.15 -7.70
CA ASP A 822 4.26 -25.41 -6.60
C ASP A 822 5.31 -24.82 -5.66
N TYR A 823 5.78 -23.62 -6.02
CA TYR A 823 6.82 -22.90 -5.31
C TYR A 823 6.31 -22.09 -4.10
N ASN A 824 5.06 -22.27 -3.67
CA ASN A 824 4.49 -21.51 -2.55
C ASN A 824 5.36 -21.67 -1.29
N PRO A 825 5.85 -20.55 -0.72
CA PRO A 825 6.86 -20.60 0.34
C PRO A 825 6.32 -21.16 1.67
N LEU A 826 5.01 -21.23 1.87
CA LEU A 826 4.44 -21.83 3.09
C LEU A 826 4.84 -23.30 3.28
N HIS A 827 5.27 -23.97 2.21
CA HIS A 827 5.70 -25.37 2.22
C HIS A 827 7.19 -25.58 2.52
N ILE A 828 7.98 -24.50 2.65
CA ILE A 828 9.43 -24.61 2.86
C ILE A 828 9.99 -23.59 3.85
N ASP A 829 9.38 -22.41 3.97
CA ASP A 829 9.82 -21.33 4.84
C ASP A 829 9.04 -21.33 6.16
N PRO A 830 9.69 -21.63 7.31
CA PRO A 830 9.03 -21.62 8.62
C PRO A 830 8.39 -20.28 8.98
N LYS A 831 8.96 -19.15 8.54
CA LYS A 831 8.44 -17.82 8.87
C LYS A 831 7.12 -17.55 8.17
N LEU A 832 7.02 -17.90 6.88
CA LEU A 832 5.77 -17.72 6.14
C LEU A 832 4.69 -18.70 6.57
N ALA A 833 5.05 -19.94 6.93
CA ALA A 833 4.11 -20.86 7.57
C ALA A 833 3.53 -20.26 8.87
N GLN A 834 4.37 -19.69 9.73
CA GLN A 834 3.94 -19.02 10.97
C GLN A 834 3.09 -17.77 10.72
N ALA A 835 3.44 -16.96 9.72
CA ALA A 835 2.68 -15.75 9.36
C ALA A 835 1.21 -16.05 9.00
N VAL A 836 0.94 -17.24 8.45
CA VAL A 836 -0.42 -17.71 8.13
C VAL A 836 -0.99 -18.69 9.17
N LYS A 837 -0.37 -18.76 10.36
CA LYS A 837 -0.79 -19.52 11.55
C LYS A 837 -0.57 -21.04 11.50
N PHE A 838 0.41 -21.51 10.73
CA PHE A 838 0.92 -22.88 10.86
C PHE A 838 2.19 -22.91 11.74
N PRO A 839 2.38 -23.94 12.59
CA PRO A 839 3.52 -23.98 13.51
C PRO A 839 4.87 -24.19 12.81
N LYS A 840 4.87 -24.85 11.64
CA LYS A 840 6.04 -25.13 10.78
C LYS A 840 5.57 -25.36 9.34
N PRO A 841 6.48 -25.44 8.34
CA PRO A 841 6.09 -25.70 6.95
C PRO A 841 5.27 -26.98 6.82
N ILE A 842 4.18 -26.91 6.05
CA ILE A 842 3.29 -28.05 5.80
C ILE A 842 3.60 -28.69 4.46
N LEU A 843 3.32 -29.97 4.31
CA LEU A 843 3.34 -30.66 3.03
C LEU A 843 2.21 -30.13 2.13
N HIS A 844 2.45 -30.07 0.82
CA HIS A 844 1.41 -29.70 -0.14
C HIS A 844 0.25 -30.70 -0.06
N GLY A 845 -1.00 -30.23 -0.03
CA GLY A 845 -2.16 -31.12 -0.06
C GLY A 845 -2.15 -32.03 -1.29
N LEU A 846 -1.71 -31.50 -2.44
CA LEU A 846 -1.52 -32.27 -3.68
C LEU A 846 -0.37 -33.29 -3.62
N CYS A 847 0.64 -33.06 -2.78
CA CYS A 847 1.68 -34.06 -2.49
C CYS A 847 1.11 -35.21 -1.66
N THR A 848 0.37 -34.90 -0.58
CA THR A 848 -0.37 -35.91 0.21
C THR A 848 -1.31 -36.71 -0.69
N LEU A 849 -2.03 -36.04 -1.58
CA LEU A 849 -2.86 -36.69 -2.60
C LEU A 849 -2.03 -37.62 -3.49
N GLY A 850 -0.90 -37.15 -4.03
CA GLY A 850 -0.03 -37.96 -4.89
C GLY A 850 0.50 -39.21 -4.20
N ILE A 851 0.90 -39.11 -2.93
CA ILE A 851 1.35 -40.25 -2.12
C ILE A 851 0.22 -41.27 -1.93
N SER A 852 -0.98 -40.81 -1.57
CA SER A 852 -2.15 -41.69 -1.42
C SER A 852 -2.57 -42.31 -2.76
N ALA A 853 -2.55 -41.52 -3.83
CA ALA A 853 -2.86 -41.93 -5.18
C ALA A 853 -1.90 -43.02 -5.69
N LYS A 854 -0.60 -42.89 -5.41
CA LYS A 854 0.41 -43.91 -5.69
C LYS A 854 0.08 -45.22 -4.97
N ALA A 855 -0.19 -45.18 -3.67
CA ALA A 855 -0.53 -46.37 -2.89
C ALA A 855 -1.76 -47.09 -3.44
N LEU A 856 -2.79 -46.33 -3.85
CA LEU A 856 -3.99 -46.87 -4.48
C LEU A 856 -3.71 -47.43 -5.88
N PHE A 857 -2.88 -46.75 -6.67
CA PHE A 857 -2.48 -47.21 -8.00
C PHE A 857 -1.71 -48.55 -7.93
N ASP A 858 -0.73 -48.63 -7.01
CA ASP A 858 0.06 -49.85 -6.80
C ASP A 858 -0.82 -51.03 -6.34
N LYS A 859 -1.87 -50.76 -5.55
CA LYS A 859 -2.78 -51.79 -5.05
C LYS A 859 -3.87 -52.21 -6.03
N PHE A 860 -4.58 -51.24 -6.61
CA PHE A 860 -5.81 -51.47 -7.37
C PHE A 860 -5.63 -51.34 -8.88
N GLY A 861 -4.48 -50.84 -9.33
CA GLY A 861 -4.18 -50.60 -10.73
C GLY A 861 -4.65 -49.24 -11.25
N PRO A 862 -4.66 -49.05 -12.58
CA PRO A 862 -4.96 -47.76 -13.20
C PRO A 862 -6.39 -47.26 -12.92
N TYR A 863 -6.51 -45.94 -12.76
CA TYR A 863 -7.78 -45.25 -12.55
C TYR A 863 -7.88 -44.03 -13.47
N SER A 864 -9.11 -43.74 -13.93
CA SER A 864 -9.40 -42.61 -14.83
C SER A 864 -9.83 -41.36 -14.08
N GLU A 865 -10.51 -41.49 -12.95
CA GLU A 865 -11.01 -40.35 -12.17
C GLU A 865 -10.54 -40.40 -10.73
N LEU A 866 -10.29 -39.23 -10.17
CA LEU A 866 -9.98 -39.05 -8.74
C LEU A 866 -10.67 -37.80 -8.22
N LYS A 867 -11.25 -37.90 -7.02
CA LYS A 867 -11.71 -36.76 -6.22
C LYS A 867 -11.15 -36.84 -4.81
N VAL A 868 -10.83 -35.69 -4.23
CA VAL A 868 -10.47 -35.57 -2.81
C VAL A 868 -10.91 -34.22 -2.22
N ARG A 869 -11.19 -34.21 -0.91
CA ARG A 869 -11.24 -33.00 -0.08
C ARG A 869 -10.04 -32.96 0.87
N PHE A 870 -9.34 -31.83 0.89
CA PHE A 870 -8.31 -31.54 1.87
C PHE A 870 -8.98 -31.04 3.16
N SER A 871 -8.81 -31.77 4.25
CA SER A 871 -9.53 -31.53 5.52
C SER A 871 -8.62 -31.02 6.64
N ASP A 872 -7.34 -31.39 6.61
CA ASP A 872 -6.32 -30.94 7.54
C ASP A 872 -4.96 -30.94 6.82
N VAL A 873 -3.94 -30.34 7.44
CA VAL A 873 -2.57 -30.26 6.87
C VAL A 873 -1.82 -31.56 7.08
N VAL A 874 -0.59 -31.70 6.59
CA VAL A 874 0.37 -32.77 6.93
C VAL A 874 1.72 -32.08 7.13
N PHE A 875 2.58 -32.55 8.03
CA PHE A 875 3.96 -32.05 8.09
C PHE A 875 4.93 -33.00 7.40
N PRO A 876 5.95 -32.49 6.68
CA PRO A 876 7.03 -33.33 6.16
C PRO A 876 7.67 -34.14 7.30
N GLY A 877 7.93 -35.42 7.05
CA GLY A 877 8.40 -36.40 8.05
C GLY A 877 7.26 -37.19 8.73
N ASP A 878 6.01 -36.73 8.66
CA ASP A 878 4.88 -37.46 9.25
C ASP A 878 4.56 -38.74 8.44
N LYS A 879 3.92 -39.71 9.12
CA LYS A 879 3.41 -40.94 8.50
C LYS A 879 1.96 -40.79 8.09
N LEU A 880 1.66 -41.23 6.88
CA LEU A 880 0.32 -41.26 6.31
C LEU A 880 -0.23 -42.68 6.34
N LYS A 881 -1.45 -42.86 6.84
CA LYS A 881 -2.21 -44.10 6.78
C LYS A 881 -3.32 -43.96 5.74
N VAL A 882 -3.19 -44.70 4.65
CA VAL A 882 -4.17 -44.73 3.55
C VAL A 882 -5.07 -45.94 3.75
N LYS A 883 -6.36 -45.69 3.94
CA LYS A 883 -7.42 -46.71 4.03
C LYS A 883 -8.30 -46.64 2.80
N ALA A 884 -8.66 -47.78 2.23
CA ALA A 884 -9.48 -47.84 1.03
C ALA A 884 -10.54 -48.94 1.10
N TRP A 885 -11.71 -48.64 0.55
CA TRP A 885 -12.89 -49.49 0.50
C TRP A 885 -13.36 -49.59 -0.94
N ARG A 886 -13.18 -50.76 -1.54
CA ARG A 886 -13.66 -51.09 -2.87
C ARG A 886 -15.19 -51.20 -2.87
N GLN A 887 -15.81 -50.63 -3.89
CA GLN A 887 -17.24 -50.62 -4.12
C GLN A 887 -17.54 -51.32 -5.46
N PRO A 888 -18.81 -51.68 -5.72
CA PRO A 888 -19.22 -52.13 -7.05
C PRO A 888 -18.85 -51.12 -8.15
N ASN A 889 -18.73 -51.59 -9.40
CA ASN A 889 -18.47 -50.78 -10.59
C ASN A 889 -17.11 -50.06 -10.64
N GLY A 890 -16.09 -50.64 -9.98
CA GLY A 890 -14.71 -50.13 -10.06
C GLY A 890 -14.46 -48.84 -9.27
N LEU A 891 -15.36 -48.47 -8.36
CA LEU A 891 -15.17 -47.33 -7.46
C LEU A 891 -14.38 -47.76 -6.22
N VAL A 892 -13.40 -46.97 -5.79
CA VAL A 892 -12.69 -47.19 -4.52
C VAL A 892 -12.76 -45.90 -3.72
N ILE A 893 -13.47 -45.94 -2.59
CA ILE A 893 -13.51 -44.84 -1.63
C ILE A 893 -12.24 -44.92 -0.79
N PHE A 894 -11.59 -43.81 -0.50
CA PHE A 894 -10.41 -43.81 0.35
C PHE A 894 -10.40 -42.65 1.34
N GLN A 895 -9.59 -42.81 2.38
CA GLN A 895 -9.32 -41.80 3.39
C GLN A 895 -7.85 -41.85 3.75
N THR A 896 -7.24 -40.69 4.01
CA THR A 896 -5.85 -40.63 4.48
C THR A 896 -5.81 -39.93 5.82
N THR A 897 -5.13 -40.56 6.78
CA THR A 897 -4.92 -40.06 8.13
C THR A 897 -3.44 -39.78 8.33
N ASP A 898 -3.10 -38.63 8.90
CA ASP A 898 -1.80 -38.38 9.49
C ASP A 898 -1.74 -39.12 10.83
N VAL A 899 -0.90 -40.17 10.89
CA VAL A 899 -0.77 -41.06 12.05
C VAL A 899 -0.19 -40.31 13.23
N ASN A 900 0.78 -39.42 13.00
CA ASN A 900 1.48 -38.68 14.04
C ASN A 900 0.53 -37.73 14.77
N ARG A 901 -0.43 -37.14 14.05
CA ARG A 901 -1.40 -36.19 14.62
C ARG A 901 -2.77 -36.80 14.90
N ASN A 902 -3.00 -38.04 14.48
CA ASN A 902 -4.32 -38.70 14.51
C ASN A 902 -5.42 -37.82 13.89
N LYS A 903 -5.13 -37.26 12.71
CA LYS A 903 -6.04 -36.37 11.96
C LYS A 903 -6.32 -36.93 10.57
N ILE A 904 -7.58 -36.94 10.18
CA ILE A 904 -7.96 -37.19 8.79
C ILE A 904 -7.53 -35.97 7.98
N VAL A 905 -6.74 -36.19 6.93
CA VAL A 905 -6.15 -35.13 6.08
C VAL A 905 -6.75 -35.13 4.68
N LEU A 906 -7.10 -36.31 4.15
CA LEU A 906 -7.85 -36.49 2.92
C LEU A 906 -9.15 -37.24 3.23
N GLU A 907 -10.28 -36.63 2.89
CA GLU A 907 -11.61 -37.21 3.09
C GLU A 907 -12.53 -36.95 1.88
N ASN A 908 -13.74 -37.50 1.93
CA ASN A 908 -14.72 -37.38 0.85
C ASN A 908 -14.11 -37.75 -0.52
N ALA A 909 -13.29 -38.81 -0.53
CA ALA A 909 -12.34 -39.09 -1.58
C ALA A 909 -12.59 -40.46 -2.23
N ALA A 910 -12.42 -40.52 -3.54
CA ALA A 910 -12.56 -41.76 -4.30
C ALA A 910 -11.74 -41.73 -5.59
N ILE A 911 -11.38 -42.92 -6.06
CA ILE A 911 -10.89 -43.15 -7.43
C ILE A 911 -11.85 -44.05 -8.21
N LYS A 912 -11.85 -43.92 -9.53
CA LYS A 912 -12.58 -44.82 -10.44
C LYS A 912 -11.61 -45.58 -11.35
N LEU A 913 -11.52 -46.88 -11.16
CA LEU A 913 -10.62 -47.78 -11.89
C LEU A 913 -10.99 -47.83 -13.39
N THR A 914 -9.97 -47.90 -14.27
CA THR A 914 -10.16 -47.94 -15.74
C THR A 914 -10.74 -49.27 -16.24
N THR A 915 -10.56 -50.35 -15.49
CA THR A 915 -11.07 -51.68 -15.81
C THR A 915 -11.83 -52.23 -14.61
N PRO A 916 -13.13 -52.57 -14.71
CA PRO A 916 -13.83 -53.24 -13.63
C PRO A 916 -13.29 -54.67 -13.55
N THR A 917 -12.31 -54.92 -12.68
CA THR A 917 -11.90 -56.30 -12.37
C THR A 917 -13.10 -57.01 -11.76
N SER A 918 -13.71 -57.89 -12.54
CA SER A 918 -14.84 -58.72 -12.15
C SER A 918 -14.40 -59.78 -11.14
N LYS A 919 -14.91 -59.63 -9.91
CA LYS A 919 -15.45 -60.66 -8.99
C LYS A 919 -15.34 -60.13 -7.55
N LEU A 920 -16.51 -60.08 -6.89
CA LEU A 920 -16.67 -60.05 -5.44
C LEU A 920 -16.23 -61.40 -4.87
#